data_AF-A0A2N2KRB0-F1
#
_entry.id   AF-A0A2N2KRB0-F1
#
_cell.length_a   1.000
_cell.length_b   1.000
_cell.length_c   1.000
_cell.angle_alpha   90.00
_cell.angle_beta   90.00
_cell.angle_gamma   90.00
#
_symmetry.space_group_name_H-M   'P 1'
#
loop_
_entity.id
_entity.type
_entity.pdbx_description
1 polymer ?
#
loop_
_entity_poly.entity_id
_entity_poly.type
_entity_poly.pdbx_seq_one_letter_code
_entity_poly.pdbx_strand_id
1 'polypeptide(L)'
;MFSRYLSVLFMLFICIGLAAQLPPAAEQDSIGTDYSPLSDIAVSQLHEMLAEAHLNPEALSFEKDWDLSTRQKSAWHLNALQKPLSGIAQVGDLRRVCALKNDAAIAEMANHFASIAWGSPDAIEVYAEAYFAYLSLFDAKVKKPKDLFKFWETVLQSLSGEMAALRSELGNARMDSLTAFYYNAFAESEDADKYKLLLNQKGLPNPDNLNTDALEGIFADINYEFLYLSALKYYAASQVMKQGAAKFLYTNRKPLVKRSKHGVMIIGTVVADTYDVCEIKALANSPLCLLIDPAGNDIYEMNLNTGKDNYSYLLIDYSGDDTYRNTQPGGMFSSIAGHGISYDIKGDDTYLTDDFAFSSLLGLNLHVDYAGSDIYRSGLFSQGAAMQGISMLVDYAGNDTYTATTMAQGMGSVRGVGALLDYSGADVYQLGGKYTHAPLMPDDYRSMGQGMGFGMRPDFAGGLGLLYDKTGNDKYLGGVYAQGVGYWYATGVLIDEAGNDVYNAVYYPQGSGIHLACGFLYDGSGNDTYYSRNGPGQGAGHDWGVGALIDNSGNDAYSIHGGNGLGLSNSVGIFVDKQGDDRYERNEAQNYGNGALARSTGSIGLFLDMGGKDSYPDSTKADNKTWQKGSYGIGRDIDLNAALTVAAEEATGEDPLVAADAPIAEVFAAASEWEVGSAVKRVKEARKVLAARSEEALPYILDNKLNSKSGLDYRALEAFLKDVPAFKADLFGLVEDADSLKAKTAMSLIAGVGDSTLIVPIRKHLAAKRYTTACISLLGSIKSTESIRVLSSYANHPSERYRYIAARSLLQIGSEEAISALKTMNQDESFLVQALIRNIPEKKP
;
A
#
# COMPACT_ATOMS: atom_id res chain seq x y z
N MET A 1 15.60 -4.97 42.01
CA MET A 1 15.49 -3.84 41.07
C MET A 1 16.81 -3.10 40.90
N PHE A 2 17.27 -2.26 41.85
CA PHE A 2 18.50 -1.44 41.70
C PHE A 2 19.73 -2.16 41.11
N SER A 3 20.04 -3.38 41.57
CA SER A 3 21.19 -4.14 41.05
C SER A 3 21.07 -4.63 39.60
N ARG A 4 19.88 -4.63 38.97
CA ARG A 4 19.73 -4.93 37.53
C ARG A 4 20.02 -3.68 36.67
N TYR A 5 19.46 -2.53 37.06
CA TYR A 5 19.72 -1.25 36.38
C TYR A 5 21.21 -0.91 36.31
N LEU A 6 21.96 -1.15 37.39
CA LEU A 6 23.40 -0.87 37.42
C LEU A 6 24.20 -1.80 36.50
N SER A 7 23.79 -3.07 36.35
CA SER A 7 24.41 -4.00 35.40
C SER A 7 24.13 -3.63 33.94
N VAL A 8 22.92 -3.17 33.62
CA VAL A 8 22.55 -2.73 32.26
C VAL A 8 23.38 -1.50 31.84
N LEU A 9 23.48 -0.47 32.69
CA LEU A 9 24.34 0.69 32.41
C LEU A 9 25.81 0.31 32.24
N PHE A 10 26.31 -0.65 33.03
CA PHE A 10 27.71 -1.08 32.95
C PHE A 10 28.00 -1.94 31.71
N MET A 11 27.00 -2.62 31.15
CA MET A 11 27.11 -3.33 29.86
C MET A 11 27.12 -2.36 28.68
N LEU A 12 26.22 -1.36 28.67
CA LEU A 12 26.17 -0.30 27.66
C LEU A 12 27.51 0.45 27.50
N PHE A 13 28.21 0.71 28.61
CA PHE A 13 29.53 1.34 28.57
C PHE A 13 30.67 0.47 27.99
N ILE A 14 30.48 -0.85 27.89
CA ILE A 14 31.49 -1.78 27.33
C ILE A 14 31.35 -1.88 25.80
N CYS A 15 30.15 -1.72 25.25
CA CYS A 15 29.89 -1.75 23.80
C CYS A 15 30.75 -0.74 23.01
N ILE A 16 31.00 0.44 23.59
CA ILE A 16 31.75 1.54 22.95
C ILE A 16 33.26 1.22 22.80
N GLY A 17 33.79 0.24 23.54
CA GLY A 17 35.25 0.09 23.72
C GLY A 17 36.00 -0.87 22.79
N LEU A 18 35.32 -1.70 21.97
CA LEU A 18 35.92 -2.96 21.46
C LEU A 18 35.60 -3.35 20.00
N ALA A 19 35.34 -2.37 19.11
CA ALA A 19 35.03 -2.62 17.68
C ALA A 19 35.82 -1.76 16.67
N ALA A 20 37.06 -1.36 16.99
CA ALA A 20 37.82 -0.42 16.16
C ALA A 20 38.67 -1.08 15.04
N GLN A 21 38.06 -1.42 13.89
CA GLN A 21 38.80 -1.59 12.61
C GLN A 21 37.95 -1.58 11.31
N LEU A 22 37.14 -0.52 11.13
CA LEU A 22 36.57 -0.09 9.84
C LEU A 22 36.71 1.44 9.70
N PRO A 23 36.55 2.05 8.49
CA PRO A 23 36.96 3.44 8.24
C PRO A 23 36.11 4.50 8.99
N PRO A 24 36.65 5.72 9.19
CA PRO A 24 36.04 6.72 10.07
C PRO A 24 34.98 7.59 9.37
N ALA A 25 33.70 7.29 9.60
CA ALA A 25 32.58 8.20 9.30
C ALA A 25 31.44 8.00 10.33
N ALA A 26 31.58 8.60 11.51
CA ALA A 26 30.58 8.55 12.57
C ALA A 26 30.55 9.85 13.37
N GLU A 27 29.92 10.89 12.82
CA GLU A 27 29.46 12.03 13.63
C GLU A 27 28.28 11.58 14.50
N GLN A 28 28.27 12.02 15.76
CA GLN A 28 27.32 11.55 16.77
C GLN A 28 26.00 12.33 16.76
N ASP A 29 25.22 12.22 15.68
CA ASP A 29 23.83 12.68 15.70
C ASP A 29 22.94 11.69 16.44
N SER A 30 22.74 11.95 17.73
CA SER A 30 21.72 11.29 18.56
C SER A 30 20.94 12.24 19.49
N ILE A 31 21.17 13.56 19.38
CA ILE A 31 20.36 14.61 20.03
C ILE A 31 20.32 15.86 19.12
N GLY A 32 19.44 15.90 18.12
CA GLY A 32 19.26 17.12 17.32
C GLY A 32 18.35 17.02 16.09
N THR A 33 18.39 15.91 15.35
CA THR A 33 17.69 15.77 14.06
C THR A 33 16.17 15.75 14.21
N ASP A 34 15.47 16.60 13.45
CA ASP A 34 14.01 16.56 13.32
C ASP A 34 13.62 15.74 12.08
N TYR A 35 12.85 14.68 12.28
CA TYR A 35 12.33 13.81 11.23
C TYR A 35 10.89 14.16 10.81
N SER A 36 10.30 15.21 11.39
CA SER A 36 8.94 15.66 11.10
C SER A 36 8.82 16.11 9.63
N PRO A 37 7.97 15.47 8.80
CA PRO A 37 7.82 15.88 7.41
C PRO A 37 7.22 17.29 7.27
N LEU A 38 6.39 17.72 8.23
CA LEU A 38 5.85 19.07 8.31
C LEU A 38 6.30 19.73 9.62
N SER A 39 6.72 21.00 9.54
CA SER A 39 7.02 21.83 10.70
C SER A 39 5.74 22.38 11.34
N ASP A 40 5.82 22.84 12.61
CA ASP A 40 4.72 23.54 13.29
C ASP A 40 4.18 24.73 12.46
N ILE A 41 5.05 25.41 11.71
CA ILE A 41 4.69 26.53 10.83
C ILE A 41 3.87 26.04 9.64
N ALA A 42 4.31 24.97 8.97
CA ALA A 42 3.56 24.37 7.86
C ALA A 42 2.17 23.88 8.32
N VAL A 43 2.10 23.23 9.49
CA VAL A 43 0.82 22.80 10.10
C VAL A 43 -0.08 23.99 10.44
N SER A 44 0.47 25.11 10.95
CA SER A 44 -0.30 26.35 11.16
C SER A 44 -0.86 26.91 9.85
N GLN A 45 -0.04 26.97 8.79
CA GLN A 45 -0.47 27.46 7.47
C GLN A 45 -1.59 26.60 6.87
N LEU A 46 -1.50 25.27 6.95
CA LEU A 46 -2.57 24.36 6.51
C LEU A 46 -3.87 24.57 7.31
N HIS A 47 -3.79 24.87 8.60
CA HIS A 47 -4.96 25.20 9.43
C HIS A 47 -5.57 26.57 9.09
N GLU A 48 -4.74 27.58 8.78
CA GLU A 48 -5.19 28.91 8.34
C GLU A 48 -5.87 28.85 6.96
N MET A 49 -5.31 28.07 6.03
CA MET A 49 -5.93 27.80 4.72
C MET A 49 -7.32 27.16 4.87
N LEU A 50 -7.44 26.16 5.76
CA LEU A 50 -8.75 25.56 6.07
C LEU A 50 -9.72 26.62 6.62
N ALA A 51 -9.29 27.49 7.54
CA ALA A 51 -10.13 28.55 8.10
C ALA A 51 -10.62 29.56 7.03
N GLU A 52 -9.79 29.88 6.03
CA GLU A 52 -10.16 30.72 4.88
C GLU A 52 -11.12 30.02 3.89
N ALA A 53 -11.06 28.70 3.77
CA ALA A 53 -12.11 27.88 3.14
C ALA A 53 -13.37 27.70 4.03
N HIS A 54 -13.42 28.37 5.18
CA HIS A 54 -14.43 28.23 6.23
C HIS A 54 -14.56 26.79 6.75
N LEU A 55 -13.47 26.05 6.76
CA LEU A 55 -13.32 24.72 7.35
C LEU A 55 -12.57 24.83 8.68
N ASN A 56 -12.73 23.83 9.55
CA ASN A 56 -11.92 23.65 10.75
C ASN A 56 -10.76 22.69 10.47
N PRO A 57 -9.70 22.66 11.29
CA PRO A 57 -8.61 21.68 11.18
C PRO A 57 -9.10 20.22 11.11
N GLU A 58 -10.16 19.90 11.86
CA GLU A 58 -10.76 18.57 11.89
C GLU A 58 -11.47 18.19 10.58
N ALA A 59 -11.69 19.14 9.66
CA ALA A 59 -12.36 18.87 8.38
C ALA A 59 -11.60 17.89 7.48
N LEU A 60 -10.30 17.67 7.69
CA LEU A 60 -9.52 16.61 7.03
C LEU A 60 -9.85 15.21 7.58
N SER A 61 -10.38 15.15 8.80
CA SER A 61 -10.45 13.94 9.63
C SER A 61 -11.84 13.27 9.66
N PHE A 62 -12.60 13.39 8.57
CA PHE A 62 -13.91 12.75 8.41
C PHE A 62 -13.82 11.22 8.18
N GLU A 63 -14.91 10.53 8.50
CA GLU A 63 -15.22 9.12 8.22
C GLU A 63 -14.91 8.73 6.76
N LYS A 64 -13.84 7.96 6.56
CA LYS A 64 -13.41 7.35 5.29
C LYS A 64 -13.51 5.82 5.28
N ASP A 65 -13.89 5.18 6.40
CA ASP A 65 -14.05 3.72 6.46
C ASP A 65 -15.44 3.28 5.93
N TRP A 66 -15.58 3.11 4.61
CA TRP A 66 -16.90 2.85 3.99
C TRP A 66 -17.20 1.38 3.69
N ASP A 67 -16.21 0.52 3.43
CA ASP A 67 -16.44 -0.91 3.25
C ASP A 67 -16.24 -1.68 4.56
N LEU A 68 -17.31 -1.80 5.33
CA LEU A 68 -17.34 -2.56 6.58
C LEU A 68 -17.24 -4.09 6.40
N SER A 69 -17.14 -4.61 5.17
CA SER A 69 -16.96 -6.04 4.89
C SER A 69 -15.50 -6.44 4.66
N THR A 70 -14.64 -5.48 4.27
CA THR A 70 -13.19 -5.69 4.13
C THR A 70 -12.54 -6.07 5.46
N ARG A 71 -11.75 -7.15 5.42
CA ARG A 71 -11.10 -7.80 6.56
C ARG A 71 -9.65 -7.34 6.72
N GLN A 72 -9.00 -7.76 7.80
CA GLN A 72 -7.57 -7.56 8.08
C GLN A 72 -7.06 -6.10 8.13
N LYS A 73 -7.95 -5.11 8.31
CA LYS A 73 -7.57 -3.70 8.50
C LYS A 73 -6.71 -3.51 9.76
N SER A 74 -5.54 -2.89 9.63
CA SER A 74 -4.73 -2.48 10.80
C SER A 74 -5.19 -1.11 11.33
N ALA A 75 -4.99 -0.88 12.63
CA ALA A 75 -5.24 0.43 13.24
C ALA A 75 -4.28 1.52 12.73
N TRP A 76 -3.08 1.13 12.26
CA TRP A 76 -2.05 2.04 11.76
C TRP A 76 -2.43 2.64 10.40
N HIS A 77 -2.91 1.81 9.45
CA HIS A 77 -3.43 2.30 8.16
C HIS A 77 -4.72 3.10 8.33
N LEU A 78 -5.61 2.66 9.24
CA LEU A 78 -6.83 3.39 9.53
C LEU A 78 -6.55 4.75 10.20
N ASN A 79 -5.51 4.90 11.02
CA ASN A 79 -5.15 6.20 11.59
C ASN A 79 -4.75 7.19 10.49
N ALA A 80 -3.85 6.81 9.59
CA ALA A 80 -3.44 7.64 8.45
C ALA A 80 -4.65 8.05 7.57
N LEU A 81 -5.56 7.11 7.30
CA LEU A 81 -6.75 7.35 6.48
C LEU A 81 -7.77 8.27 7.18
N GLN A 82 -8.06 8.03 8.46
CA GLN A 82 -9.02 8.85 9.21
C GLN A 82 -8.42 10.21 9.62
N LYS A 83 -7.09 10.37 9.69
CA LYS A 83 -6.41 11.60 10.15
C LYS A 83 -5.18 11.92 9.28
N PRO A 84 -5.34 12.61 8.15
CA PRO A 84 -4.26 12.84 7.18
C PRO A 84 -2.95 13.40 7.77
N LEU A 85 -3.02 14.41 8.64
CA LEU A 85 -1.83 14.98 9.30
C LEU A 85 -1.13 13.99 10.25
N SER A 86 -1.89 13.06 10.87
CA SER A 86 -1.29 11.97 11.64
C SER A 86 -0.65 10.91 10.73
N GLY A 87 -1.18 10.71 9.52
CA GLY A 87 -0.56 9.87 8.50
C GLY A 87 0.78 10.42 8.03
N ILE A 88 0.86 11.74 7.80
CA ILE A 88 2.12 12.42 7.49
C ILE A 88 3.10 12.32 8.68
N ALA A 89 2.63 12.47 9.93
CA ALA A 89 3.48 12.24 11.10
C ALA A 89 3.99 10.77 11.22
N GLN A 90 3.22 9.79 10.72
CA GLN A 90 3.67 8.39 10.65
C GLN A 90 4.82 8.19 9.64
N VAL A 91 4.92 9.02 8.58
CA VAL A 91 6.08 9.02 7.67
C VAL A 91 7.35 9.51 8.39
N GLY A 92 7.23 10.50 9.29
CA GLY A 92 8.35 10.94 10.12
C GLY A 92 8.88 9.87 11.08
N ASP A 93 8.00 9.02 11.61
CA ASP A 93 8.42 7.87 12.43
C ASP A 93 9.13 6.80 11.58
N LEU A 94 8.71 6.61 10.32
CA LEU A 94 9.42 5.74 9.37
C LEU A 94 10.82 6.30 9.03
N ARG A 95 10.95 7.60 8.70
CA ARG A 95 12.26 8.26 8.50
C ARG A 95 13.21 8.02 9.68
N ARG A 96 12.71 8.32 10.90
CA ARG A 96 13.44 8.11 12.16
C ARG A 96 13.88 6.66 12.39
N VAL A 97 13.07 5.68 11.96
CA VAL A 97 13.36 4.24 12.07
C VAL A 97 14.38 3.79 11.02
N CYS A 98 14.30 4.29 9.80
CA CYS A 98 15.24 3.94 8.72
C CYS A 98 16.62 4.58 8.96
N ALA A 99 16.68 5.80 9.49
CA ALA A 99 17.92 6.52 9.79
C ALA A 99 18.73 6.00 11.01
N LEU A 100 18.38 4.84 11.58
CA LEU A 100 19.07 4.27 12.75
C LEU A 100 20.47 3.72 12.41
N LYS A 101 21.52 4.34 12.94
CA LYS A 101 22.94 3.99 12.69
C LYS A 101 23.58 3.14 13.80
N ASN A 102 22.86 2.16 14.36
CA ASN A 102 23.33 1.37 15.53
C ASN A 102 23.32 -0.15 15.29
N ASP A 103 24.08 -0.93 16.07
CA ASP A 103 24.24 -2.40 15.93
C ASP A 103 22.92 -3.22 15.97
N ALA A 104 21.85 -2.63 16.50
CA ALA A 104 20.51 -3.21 16.58
C ALA A 104 19.51 -2.60 15.57
N ALA A 105 19.91 -1.65 14.71
CA ALA A 105 19.02 -0.89 13.84
C ALA A 105 18.04 -1.77 13.04
N ILE A 106 18.51 -2.77 12.30
CA ILE A 106 17.64 -3.68 11.53
C ILE A 106 16.70 -4.51 12.45
N ALA A 107 17.08 -4.78 13.71
CA ALA A 107 16.18 -5.39 14.68
C ALA A 107 15.11 -4.41 15.19
N GLU A 108 15.46 -3.13 15.39
CA GLU A 108 14.52 -2.06 15.71
C GLU A 108 13.53 -1.79 14.56
N MET A 109 14.02 -1.82 13.30
CA MET A 109 13.19 -1.76 12.10
C MET A 109 12.24 -2.96 12.02
N ALA A 110 12.74 -4.19 12.19
CA ALA A 110 11.89 -5.39 12.20
C ALA A 110 10.84 -5.39 13.34
N ASN A 111 11.21 -4.89 14.53
CA ASN A 111 10.33 -4.66 15.68
C ASN A 111 9.23 -3.65 15.36
N HIS A 112 9.57 -2.53 14.72
CA HIS A 112 8.61 -1.52 14.29
C HIS A 112 7.67 -2.05 13.19
N PHE A 113 8.22 -2.69 12.15
CA PHE A 113 7.45 -3.24 11.03
C PHE A 113 6.52 -4.39 11.46
N ALA A 114 6.90 -5.22 12.43
CA ALA A 114 6.01 -6.22 13.04
C ALA A 114 4.82 -5.57 13.76
N SER A 115 5.01 -4.42 14.41
CA SER A 115 3.92 -3.66 15.02
C SER A 115 2.93 -3.13 13.97
N ILE A 116 3.42 -2.67 12.81
CA ILE A 116 2.58 -2.21 11.68
C ILE A 116 1.83 -3.36 11.01
N ALA A 117 2.54 -4.43 10.61
CA ALA A 117 1.97 -5.56 9.89
C ALA A 117 0.98 -6.38 10.71
N TRP A 118 1.31 -6.64 11.98
CA TRP A 118 0.62 -7.66 12.78
C TRP A 118 -0.06 -7.10 14.02
N GLY A 119 0.26 -5.88 14.44
CA GLY A 119 -0.16 -5.32 15.73
C GLY A 119 0.66 -5.82 16.91
N SER A 120 1.85 -6.37 16.65
CA SER A 120 2.74 -6.91 17.67
C SER A 120 3.22 -5.82 18.65
N PRO A 121 3.38 -6.14 19.96
CA PRO A 121 4.00 -5.23 20.91
C PRO A 121 5.50 -5.09 20.62
N ASP A 122 6.11 -4.04 21.19
CA ASP A 122 7.57 -3.94 21.24
C ASP A 122 8.17 -5.16 21.98
N ALA A 123 9.23 -5.72 21.42
CA ALA A 123 9.94 -6.87 21.97
C ALA A 123 11.46 -6.79 21.73
N ILE A 124 12.03 -5.59 21.56
CA ILE A 124 13.45 -5.43 21.18
C ILE A 124 14.42 -6.03 22.21
N GLU A 125 14.02 -6.12 23.48
CA GLU A 125 14.76 -6.84 24.53
C GLU A 125 15.04 -8.32 24.15
N VAL A 126 14.16 -8.96 23.37
CA VAL A 126 14.31 -10.36 22.93
C VAL A 126 15.44 -10.52 21.91
N TYR A 127 15.70 -9.52 21.07
CA TYR A 127 16.90 -9.48 20.22
C TYR A 127 18.16 -9.40 21.08
N ALA A 128 18.19 -8.48 22.05
CA ALA A 128 19.36 -8.27 22.91
C ALA A 128 19.68 -9.49 23.78
N GLU A 129 18.69 -10.09 24.45
CA GLU A 129 18.87 -11.32 25.24
C GLU A 129 19.38 -12.49 24.37
N ALA A 130 18.80 -12.66 23.18
CA ALA A 130 19.24 -13.70 22.23
C ALA A 130 20.67 -13.46 21.75
N TYR A 131 21.03 -12.21 21.41
CA TYR A 131 22.35 -11.85 20.89
C TYR A 131 23.45 -12.18 21.89
N PHE A 132 23.32 -11.75 23.15
CA PHE A 132 24.31 -12.07 24.19
C PHE A 132 24.38 -13.58 24.52
N ALA A 133 23.26 -14.29 24.46
CA ALA A 133 23.22 -15.75 24.65
C ALA A 133 23.94 -16.49 23.51
N TYR A 134 23.70 -16.11 22.26
CA TYR A 134 24.34 -16.71 21.09
C TYR A 134 25.83 -16.33 20.99
N LEU A 135 26.22 -15.08 21.30
CA LEU A 135 27.62 -14.66 21.36
C LEU A 135 28.40 -15.49 22.40
N SER A 136 27.84 -15.62 23.61
CA SER A 136 28.41 -16.47 24.68
C SER A 136 28.54 -17.94 24.25
N LEU A 137 27.59 -18.46 23.48
CA LEU A 137 27.63 -19.82 22.92
C LEU A 137 28.70 -19.94 21.82
N PHE A 138 28.84 -18.95 20.95
CA PHE A 138 29.83 -18.91 19.88
C PHE A 138 31.25 -18.94 20.47
N ASP A 139 31.55 -18.00 21.37
CA ASP A 139 32.85 -17.91 22.04
C ASP A 139 33.18 -19.17 22.86
N ALA A 140 32.18 -19.84 23.42
CA ALA A 140 32.38 -21.09 24.17
C ALA A 140 32.55 -22.33 23.29
N LYS A 141 32.14 -22.33 22.01
CA LYS A 141 32.02 -23.56 21.18
C LYS A 141 32.72 -23.52 19.83
N VAL A 142 32.95 -22.36 19.23
CA VAL A 142 33.56 -22.23 17.89
C VAL A 142 35.05 -21.90 18.03
N LYS A 143 35.92 -22.72 17.44
CA LYS A 143 37.39 -22.54 17.47
C LYS A 143 38.07 -22.73 16.10
N LYS A 144 37.32 -23.08 15.05
CA LYS A 144 37.74 -23.28 13.65
C LYS A 144 36.49 -23.29 12.75
N PRO A 145 36.59 -23.06 11.43
CA PRO A 145 35.43 -23.01 10.52
C PRO A 145 34.45 -24.19 10.63
N LYS A 146 34.94 -25.43 10.78
CA LYS A 146 34.07 -26.62 10.90
C LYS A 146 33.20 -26.66 12.16
N ASP A 147 33.46 -25.81 13.16
CA ASP A 147 32.62 -25.72 14.35
C ASP A 147 31.38 -24.82 14.13
N LEU A 148 31.41 -23.92 13.13
CA LEU A 148 30.29 -23.05 12.74
C LEU A 148 29.03 -23.88 12.45
N PHE A 149 29.20 -25.00 11.73
CA PHE A 149 28.16 -25.99 11.46
C PHE A 149 27.52 -26.63 12.70
N LYS A 150 28.18 -26.60 13.85
CA LYS A 150 27.64 -27.13 15.12
C LYS A 150 27.00 -26.02 15.95
N PHE A 151 27.54 -24.81 15.91
CA PHE A 151 26.88 -23.63 16.44
C PHE A 151 25.53 -23.42 15.76
N TRP A 152 25.47 -23.40 14.42
CA TRP A 152 24.23 -23.20 13.68
C TRP A 152 23.20 -24.30 13.88
N GLU A 153 23.62 -25.56 13.91
CA GLU A 153 22.72 -26.69 14.27
C GLU A 153 22.18 -26.59 15.70
N THR A 154 22.86 -25.86 16.60
CA THR A 154 22.35 -25.56 17.94
C THR A 154 21.33 -24.42 17.91
N VAL A 155 21.56 -23.37 17.11
CA VAL A 155 20.59 -22.27 16.86
C VAL A 155 19.29 -22.79 16.23
N LEU A 156 19.41 -23.56 15.15
CA LEU A 156 18.24 -24.14 14.47
C LEU A 156 17.50 -25.16 15.35
N GLN A 157 18.19 -25.82 16.29
CA GLN A 157 17.54 -26.63 17.32
C GLN A 157 16.80 -25.76 18.35
N SER A 158 17.37 -24.64 18.84
CA SER A 158 16.67 -23.79 19.82
C SER A 158 15.40 -23.14 19.26
N LEU A 159 15.37 -22.82 17.96
CA LEU A 159 14.20 -22.24 17.27
C LEU A 159 13.22 -23.29 16.69
N SER A 160 13.53 -24.58 16.80
CA SER A 160 12.70 -25.64 16.22
C SER A 160 11.35 -25.84 16.91
N GLY A 161 11.13 -25.23 18.09
CA GLY A 161 9.83 -25.20 18.76
C GLY A 161 8.86 -24.25 18.06
N GLU A 162 9.26 -22.99 17.92
CA GLU A 162 8.50 -21.93 17.24
C GLU A 162 8.22 -22.30 15.77
N MET A 163 9.23 -22.80 15.04
CA MET A 163 9.05 -23.24 13.65
C MET A 163 8.12 -24.46 13.51
N ALA A 164 8.06 -25.35 14.52
CA ALA A 164 7.12 -26.46 14.53
C ALA A 164 5.70 -26.04 14.91
N ALA A 165 5.54 -24.98 15.72
CA ALA A 165 4.24 -24.44 16.12
C ALA A 165 3.42 -24.01 14.89
N LEU A 166 4.00 -23.19 14.02
CA LEU A 166 3.39 -22.73 12.76
C LEU A 166 2.87 -23.89 11.89
N ARG A 167 3.66 -24.97 11.80
CA ARG A 167 3.27 -26.18 11.07
C ARG A 167 2.15 -26.96 11.77
N SER A 168 2.09 -26.93 13.10
CA SER A 168 1.08 -27.64 13.89
C SER A 168 -0.27 -26.93 13.92
N GLU A 169 -0.29 -25.60 13.87
CA GLU A 169 -1.50 -24.76 13.87
C GLU A 169 -2.19 -24.82 12.50
N LEU A 170 -1.44 -24.65 11.41
CA LEU A 170 -1.99 -24.71 10.05
C LEU A 170 -2.11 -26.15 9.51
N GLY A 171 -1.10 -26.99 9.71
CA GLY A 171 -1.00 -28.30 9.07
C GLY A 171 -0.67 -28.23 7.57
N ASN A 172 -0.07 -29.31 7.04
CA ASN A 172 0.42 -29.37 5.66
C ASN A 172 -0.60 -28.91 4.61
N ALA A 173 -1.84 -29.43 4.65
CA ALA A 173 -2.83 -29.14 3.61
C ALA A 173 -3.23 -27.66 3.54
N ARG A 174 -3.29 -26.94 4.67
CA ARG A 174 -3.59 -25.50 4.69
C ARG A 174 -2.35 -24.68 4.30
N MET A 175 -1.15 -25.12 4.66
CA MET A 175 0.10 -24.50 4.19
C MET A 175 0.28 -24.65 2.67
N ASP A 176 -0.02 -25.82 2.09
CA ASP A 176 -0.04 -26.05 0.64
C ASP A 176 -1.10 -25.20 -0.06
N SER A 177 -2.28 -25.09 0.55
CA SER A 177 -3.36 -24.22 0.06
C SER A 177 -2.95 -22.74 0.07
N LEU A 178 -2.39 -22.25 1.18
CA LEU A 178 -1.89 -20.89 1.34
C LEU A 178 -0.76 -20.57 0.35
N THR A 179 0.17 -21.51 0.15
CA THR A 179 1.26 -21.38 -0.83
C THR A 179 0.73 -21.30 -2.27
N ALA A 180 -0.29 -22.10 -2.61
CA ALA A 180 -0.94 -22.04 -3.91
C ALA A 180 -1.65 -20.70 -4.14
N PHE A 181 -2.33 -20.19 -3.12
CA PHE A 181 -2.95 -18.87 -3.13
C PHE A 181 -1.91 -17.76 -3.33
N TYR A 182 -0.82 -17.74 -2.57
CA TYR A 182 0.20 -16.68 -2.69
C TYR A 182 0.81 -16.56 -4.08
N TYR A 183 1.19 -17.69 -4.70
CA TYR A 183 1.70 -17.66 -6.07
C TYR A 183 0.65 -17.19 -7.10
N ASN A 184 -0.64 -17.31 -6.80
CA ASN A 184 -1.73 -16.94 -7.71
C ASN A 184 -2.33 -15.56 -7.44
N ALA A 185 -2.21 -15.03 -6.21
CA ALA A 185 -2.87 -13.79 -5.79
C ALA A 185 -2.35 -12.54 -6.51
N PHE A 186 -1.15 -12.64 -7.09
CA PHE A 186 -0.50 -11.62 -7.91
C PHE A 186 -0.19 -12.12 -9.33
N ALA A 187 -0.69 -13.31 -9.72
CA ALA A 187 -0.39 -13.89 -11.03
C ALA A 187 -1.17 -13.20 -12.15
N GLU A 188 -0.45 -12.80 -13.19
CA GLU A 188 -1.03 -12.11 -14.35
C GLU A 188 -1.56 -13.09 -15.40
N SER A 189 -2.56 -12.67 -16.17
CA SER A 189 -3.28 -13.55 -17.10
C SER A 189 -2.38 -14.11 -18.22
N GLU A 190 -1.38 -13.31 -18.61
CA GLU A 190 -0.36 -13.59 -19.60
C GLU A 190 0.62 -14.69 -19.14
N ASP A 191 0.80 -14.85 -17.83
CA ASP A 191 1.66 -15.87 -17.22
C ASP A 191 0.87 -17.06 -16.64
N ALA A 192 -0.45 -17.16 -16.89
CA ALA A 192 -1.31 -18.19 -16.27
C ALA A 192 -0.79 -19.64 -16.46
N ASP A 193 -0.22 -19.99 -17.63
CA ASP A 193 0.39 -21.31 -17.84
C ASP A 193 1.75 -21.48 -17.13
N LYS A 194 2.52 -20.40 -16.89
CA LYS A 194 3.74 -20.41 -16.05
C LYS A 194 3.38 -20.78 -14.60
N TYR A 195 2.38 -20.11 -14.05
CA TYR A 195 1.90 -20.37 -12.68
C TYR A 195 1.27 -21.75 -12.53
N LYS A 196 0.46 -22.16 -13.49
CA LYS A 196 -0.10 -23.52 -13.54
C LYS A 196 0.99 -24.59 -13.62
N LEU A 197 2.07 -24.38 -14.38
CA LEU A 197 3.22 -25.29 -14.40
C LEU A 197 3.92 -25.33 -13.03
N LEU A 198 4.17 -24.17 -12.42
CA LEU A 198 4.79 -24.03 -11.09
C LEU A 198 4.02 -24.78 -10.00
N LEU A 199 2.69 -24.60 -9.94
CA LEU A 199 1.82 -25.29 -8.97
C LEU A 199 1.86 -26.81 -9.15
N ASN A 200 1.80 -27.30 -10.40
CA ASN A 200 1.91 -28.73 -10.71
C ASN A 200 3.29 -29.30 -10.32
N GLN A 201 4.38 -28.58 -10.58
CA GLN A 201 5.74 -28.99 -10.21
C GLN A 201 5.95 -29.06 -8.68
N LYS A 202 5.36 -28.12 -7.93
CA LYS A 202 5.42 -28.10 -6.45
C LYS A 202 4.38 -29.02 -5.79
N GLY A 203 3.50 -29.67 -6.57
CA GLY A 203 2.44 -30.56 -6.08
C GLY A 203 1.34 -29.83 -5.30
N LEU A 204 1.09 -28.56 -5.63
CA LEU A 204 0.17 -27.67 -4.91
C LEU A 204 -1.28 -27.80 -5.46
N PRO A 205 -2.31 -27.55 -4.62
CA PRO A 205 -3.71 -27.57 -5.05
C PRO A 205 -4.02 -26.41 -6.02
N ASN A 206 -5.15 -26.49 -6.74
CA ASN A 206 -5.66 -25.33 -7.46
C ASN A 206 -6.10 -24.23 -6.45
N PRO A 207 -5.58 -22.99 -6.53
CA PRO A 207 -5.99 -21.87 -5.68
C PRO A 207 -7.48 -21.55 -5.73
N ASP A 208 -8.20 -21.82 -6.84
CA ASP A 208 -9.65 -21.56 -6.97
C ASP A 208 -10.50 -22.26 -5.88
N ASN A 209 -9.96 -23.30 -5.23
CA ASN A 209 -10.65 -24.01 -4.14
C ASN A 209 -10.71 -23.19 -2.83
N LEU A 210 -9.97 -22.09 -2.72
CA LEU A 210 -9.91 -21.22 -1.56
C LEU A 210 -10.80 -20.00 -1.73
N ASN A 211 -11.98 -20.04 -1.11
CA ASN A 211 -12.80 -18.85 -0.97
C ASN A 211 -12.27 -17.93 0.16
N THR A 212 -12.76 -16.69 0.17
CA THR A 212 -12.42 -15.65 1.15
C THR A 212 -12.59 -16.08 2.61
N ASP A 213 -13.58 -16.92 2.92
CA ASP A 213 -13.82 -17.39 4.29
C ASP A 213 -12.80 -18.46 4.73
N ALA A 214 -12.38 -19.33 3.81
CA ALA A 214 -11.29 -20.28 4.06
C ALA A 214 -9.93 -19.57 4.23
N LEU A 215 -9.66 -18.53 3.43
CA LEU A 215 -8.46 -17.70 3.55
C LEU A 215 -8.44 -16.90 4.85
N GLU A 216 -9.55 -16.25 5.22
CA GLU A 216 -9.69 -15.56 6.51
C GLU A 216 -9.44 -16.51 7.69
N GLY A 217 -10.01 -17.73 7.64
CA GLY A 217 -9.75 -18.76 8.64
C GLY A 217 -8.29 -19.21 8.70
N ILE A 218 -7.58 -19.24 7.57
CA ILE A 218 -6.13 -19.48 7.55
C ILE A 218 -5.37 -18.31 8.17
N PHE A 219 -5.70 -17.07 7.81
CA PHE A 219 -5.03 -15.86 8.33
C PHE A 219 -5.24 -15.66 9.84
N ALA A 220 -6.39 -16.10 10.38
CA ALA A 220 -6.70 -16.06 11.81
C ALA A 220 -5.98 -17.13 12.64
N ASP A 221 -5.58 -18.24 12.03
CA ASP A 221 -4.85 -19.35 12.69
C ASP A 221 -3.31 -19.21 12.57
N ILE A 222 -2.80 -18.11 11.99
CA ILE A 222 -1.36 -17.82 11.93
C ILE A 222 -0.92 -17.14 13.23
N ASN A 223 0.08 -17.73 13.88
CA ASN A 223 0.67 -17.17 15.10
C ASN A 223 1.80 -16.17 14.77
N TYR A 224 1.40 -14.94 14.43
CA TYR A 224 2.33 -13.85 14.10
C TYR A 224 3.27 -13.50 15.28
N GLU A 225 2.85 -13.70 16.53
CA GLU A 225 3.70 -13.47 17.71
C GLU A 225 4.89 -14.44 17.75
N PHE A 226 4.68 -15.75 17.50
CA PHE A 226 5.80 -16.68 17.40
C PHE A 226 6.71 -16.37 16.21
N LEU A 227 6.16 -16.07 15.02
CA LEU A 227 6.94 -15.67 13.85
C LEU A 227 7.83 -14.44 14.13
N TYR A 228 7.26 -13.43 14.78
CA TYR A 228 7.94 -12.21 15.17
C TYR A 228 9.07 -12.48 16.18
N LEU A 229 8.77 -13.16 17.29
CA LEU A 229 9.73 -13.44 18.34
C LEU A 229 10.84 -14.40 17.87
N SER A 230 10.57 -15.30 16.93
CA SER A 230 11.63 -16.14 16.32
C SER A 230 12.44 -15.38 15.28
N ALA A 231 11.88 -14.39 14.56
CA ALA A 231 12.62 -13.55 13.64
C ALA A 231 13.72 -12.74 14.36
N LEU A 232 13.37 -12.08 15.48
CA LEU A 232 14.34 -11.32 16.31
C LEU A 232 15.47 -12.23 16.82
N LYS A 233 15.16 -13.44 17.29
CA LYS A 233 16.17 -14.43 17.72
C LYS A 233 17.01 -14.94 16.56
N TYR A 234 16.44 -15.11 15.37
CA TYR A 234 17.17 -15.59 14.19
C TYR A 234 18.16 -14.54 13.68
N TYR A 235 17.73 -13.28 13.61
CA TYR A 235 18.59 -12.14 13.27
C TYR A 235 19.71 -11.93 14.30
N ALA A 236 19.41 -12.08 15.60
CA ALA A 236 20.45 -12.09 16.65
C ALA A 236 21.51 -13.18 16.43
N ALA A 237 21.08 -14.39 16.05
CA ALA A 237 21.99 -15.49 15.77
C ALA A 237 22.79 -15.30 14.47
N SER A 238 22.17 -14.70 13.43
CA SER A 238 22.83 -14.46 12.15
C SER A 238 23.88 -13.36 12.26
N GLN A 239 23.65 -12.29 13.03
CA GLN A 239 24.68 -11.28 13.32
C GLN A 239 25.88 -11.86 14.09
N VAL A 240 25.64 -12.72 15.09
CA VAL A 240 26.72 -13.45 15.78
C VAL A 240 27.48 -14.37 14.81
N MET A 241 26.80 -15.01 13.85
CA MET A 241 27.47 -15.79 12.81
C MET A 241 28.32 -14.90 11.88
N LYS A 242 27.76 -13.79 11.38
CA LYS A 242 28.42 -12.83 10.46
C LYS A 242 29.66 -12.19 11.07
N GLN A 243 29.57 -11.72 12.31
CA GLN A 243 30.72 -11.16 13.03
C GLN A 243 31.70 -12.24 13.53
N GLY A 244 31.24 -13.49 13.68
CA GLY A 244 32.01 -14.60 14.22
C GLY A 244 32.82 -15.35 13.17
N ALA A 245 32.25 -15.58 11.98
CA ALA A 245 32.85 -16.36 10.90
C ALA A 245 33.92 -15.57 10.13
N ALA A 246 33.77 -14.25 9.98
CA ALA A 246 34.77 -13.34 9.42
C ALA A 246 36.16 -13.41 10.09
N LYS A 247 36.22 -13.90 11.34
CA LYS A 247 37.45 -13.98 12.15
C LYS A 247 38.34 -15.19 11.82
N PHE A 248 37.95 -16.06 10.87
CA PHE A 248 38.71 -17.25 10.51
C PHE A 248 39.49 -17.09 9.20
N LEU A 249 40.70 -17.68 9.14
CA LEU A 249 41.42 -17.89 7.89
C LEU A 249 40.94 -19.19 7.23
N TYR A 250 40.27 -19.07 6.10
CA TYR A 250 39.78 -20.20 5.31
C TYR A 250 40.92 -20.74 4.42
N THR A 251 41.03 -22.06 4.35
CA THR A 251 42.20 -22.77 3.76
C THR A 251 41.84 -24.09 3.07
N ASN A 252 40.54 -24.40 2.99
CA ASN A 252 40.02 -25.53 2.22
C ASN A 252 40.10 -25.23 0.72
N ARG A 253 40.44 -26.26 -0.08
CA ARG A 253 40.59 -26.17 -1.55
C ARG A 253 39.34 -26.63 -2.33
N LYS A 254 38.24 -26.85 -1.61
CA LYS A 254 36.89 -27.20 -2.07
C LYS A 254 35.90 -26.78 -0.97
N PRO A 255 34.63 -26.51 -1.28
CA PRO A 255 33.61 -26.26 -0.30
C PRO A 255 33.50 -27.39 0.74
N LEU A 256 33.35 -27.01 1.99
CA LEU A 256 33.07 -27.93 3.09
C LEU A 256 31.55 -28.11 3.17
N VAL A 257 31.07 -29.33 2.99
CA VAL A 257 29.63 -29.62 2.97
C VAL A 257 29.25 -30.55 4.12
N LYS A 258 28.19 -30.19 4.86
CA LYS A 258 27.57 -31.01 5.91
C LYS A 258 26.07 -31.14 5.62
N ARG A 259 25.54 -32.36 5.68
CA ARG A 259 24.09 -32.58 5.82
C ARG A 259 23.71 -32.51 7.30
N SER A 260 22.66 -31.76 7.62
CA SER A 260 21.99 -31.74 8.93
C SER A 260 20.55 -32.22 8.77
N LYS A 261 19.81 -32.31 9.88
CA LYS A 261 18.35 -32.53 9.84
C LYS A 261 17.53 -31.31 9.40
N HIS A 262 18.16 -30.14 9.30
CA HIS A 262 17.53 -28.87 8.91
C HIS A 262 17.81 -28.50 7.44
N GLY A 263 18.68 -29.25 6.75
CA GLY A 263 19.17 -28.92 5.41
C GLY A 263 20.67 -29.14 5.25
N VAL A 264 21.18 -28.70 4.10
CA VAL A 264 22.60 -28.63 3.77
C VAL A 264 23.22 -27.40 4.41
N MET A 265 24.43 -27.55 4.94
CA MET A 265 25.28 -26.46 5.39
C MET A 265 26.59 -26.48 4.58
N ILE A 266 27.01 -25.32 4.10
CA ILE A 266 28.16 -25.11 3.22
C ILE A 266 29.09 -24.06 3.85
N ILE A 267 30.40 -24.24 3.67
CA ILE A 267 31.41 -23.19 3.81
C ILE A 267 32.25 -23.22 2.53
N GLY A 268 32.38 -22.08 1.85
CA GLY A 268 33.08 -21.91 0.58
C GLY A 268 34.60 -21.94 0.66
N THR A 269 35.26 -21.60 -0.44
CA THR A 269 36.73 -21.43 -0.51
C THR A 269 37.12 -19.96 -0.69
N VAL A 270 38.40 -19.66 -0.95
CA VAL A 270 38.88 -18.27 -1.14
C VAL A 270 39.22 -18.00 -2.61
N VAL A 271 38.45 -18.62 -3.50
CA VAL A 271 38.52 -18.57 -4.96
C VAL A 271 37.16 -18.96 -5.53
N ALA A 272 36.82 -18.41 -6.71
CA ALA A 272 35.61 -18.70 -7.48
C ALA A 272 35.09 -20.15 -7.35
N ASP A 273 34.03 -20.35 -6.57
CA ASP A 273 33.28 -21.58 -6.41
C ASP A 273 31.97 -21.53 -7.25
N THR A 274 31.16 -22.59 -7.21
CA THR A 274 29.88 -22.64 -7.92
C THR A 274 28.87 -23.47 -7.14
N TYR A 275 27.76 -22.83 -6.77
CA TYR A 275 26.75 -23.36 -5.87
C TYR A 275 25.52 -23.83 -6.64
N ASP A 276 25.67 -24.99 -7.27
CA ASP A 276 24.61 -25.66 -8.02
C ASP A 276 24.40 -27.13 -7.57
N VAL A 277 23.48 -27.84 -8.22
CA VAL A 277 23.20 -29.26 -7.94
C VAL A 277 24.21 -30.24 -8.56
N CYS A 278 25.02 -29.81 -9.53
CA CYS A 278 26.04 -30.62 -10.20
C CYS A 278 27.32 -30.73 -9.39
N GLU A 279 27.87 -29.62 -8.91
CA GLU A 279 29.03 -29.56 -8.03
C GLU A 279 28.62 -29.90 -6.59
N ILE A 280 27.64 -29.18 -6.03
CA ILE A 280 27.15 -29.41 -4.66
C ILE A 280 25.92 -30.34 -4.69
N LYS A 281 26.18 -31.60 -5.06
CA LYS A 281 25.22 -32.74 -5.07
C LYS A 281 24.47 -32.99 -3.75
N ALA A 282 24.82 -32.28 -2.69
CA ALA A 282 24.03 -32.24 -1.48
C ALA A 282 22.64 -31.59 -1.70
N LEU A 283 22.59 -30.51 -2.47
CA LEU A 283 21.42 -29.64 -2.67
C LEU A 283 20.28 -30.34 -3.43
N ALA A 284 20.61 -31.24 -4.36
CA ALA A 284 19.66 -31.94 -5.24
C ALA A 284 18.52 -32.72 -4.53
N ASN A 285 18.62 -32.96 -3.22
CA ASN A 285 17.61 -33.68 -2.42
C ASN A 285 17.44 -33.07 -1.01
N SER A 286 17.91 -31.86 -0.75
CA SER A 286 17.88 -31.24 0.59
C SER A 286 18.11 -29.74 0.48
N PRO A 287 17.24 -28.90 1.06
CA PRO A 287 17.36 -27.44 0.96
C PRO A 287 18.60 -26.92 1.70
N LEU A 288 19.07 -25.74 1.30
CA LEU A 288 20.14 -25.01 1.96
C LEU A 288 19.64 -24.37 3.26
N CYS A 289 20.39 -24.50 4.35
CA CYS A 289 20.09 -23.85 5.63
C CYS A 289 21.26 -23.06 6.23
N LEU A 290 22.45 -23.14 5.61
CA LEU A 290 23.60 -22.26 5.85
C LEU A 290 24.54 -22.28 4.64
N LEU A 291 24.92 -21.11 4.13
CA LEU A 291 26.11 -20.90 3.30
C LEU A 291 26.94 -19.79 3.95
N ILE A 292 28.27 -19.98 3.96
CA ILE A 292 29.23 -18.95 4.32
C ILE A 292 30.36 -19.02 3.29
N ASP A 293 30.41 -18.08 2.35
CA ASP A 293 31.57 -17.93 1.46
C ASP A 293 32.55 -16.93 2.07
N PRO A 294 33.88 -17.22 2.09
CA PRO A 294 34.89 -16.33 2.61
C PRO A 294 35.65 -15.48 1.57
N ALA A 295 35.56 -15.75 0.26
CA ALA A 295 35.89 -14.83 -0.84
C ALA A 295 35.84 -15.54 -2.21
N GLY A 296 35.19 -14.92 -3.20
CA GLY A 296 34.88 -15.54 -4.48
C GLY A 296 34.95 -14.63 -5.72
N ASN A 297 34.44 -15.19 -6.80
CA ASN A 297 33.85 -14.51 -7.98
C ASN A 297 32.83 -15.54 -8.46
N ASP A 298 31.80 -15.69 -7.65
CA ASP A 298 31.05 -16.92 -7.43
C ASP A 298 29.76 -16.99 -8.23
N ILE A 299 29.28 -18.21 -8.44
CA ILE A 299 28.05 -18.46 -9.21
C ILE A 299 27.06 -19.21 -8.33
N TYR A 300 26.05 -18.47 -7.85
CA TYR A 300 24.97 -18.97 -7.02
C TYR A 300 23.78 -19.36 -7.90
N GLU A 301 23.62 -20.65 -8.22
CA GLU A 301 22.54 -21.20 -9.06
C GLU A 301 21.62 -22.19 -8.32
N MET A 302 21.69 -22.22 -6.98
CA MET A 302 20.85 -23.03 -6.11
C MET A 302 19.51 -22.36 -5.76
N ASN A 303 18.59 -23.14 -5.19
CA ASN A 303 17.43 -22.57 -4.51
C ASN A 303 17.82 -22.08 -3.10
N LEU A 304 17.51 -20.82 -2.82
CA LEU A 304 17.74 -20.09 -1.57
C LEU A 304 16.41 -19.52 -1.08
N ASN A 305 15.56 -20.39 -0.55
CA ASN A 305 14.20 -20.04 -0.13
C ASN A 305 13.79 -20.78 1.15
N THR A 306 12.76 -20.27 1.84
CA THR A 306 12.10 -20.96 2.96
C THR A 306 10.68 -21.38 2.58
N GLY A 307 10.13 -22.37 3.28
CA GLY A 307 8.79 -22.91 3.06
C GLY A 307 8.49 -24.10 3.97
N LYS A 308 7.41 -24.83 3.66
CA LYS A 308 6.88 -25.94 4.49
C LYS A 308 7.89 -27.05 4.84
N ASP A 309 8.93 -27.23 4.02
CA ASP A 309 9.96 -28.27 4.16
C ASP A 309 11.27 -27.73 4.78
N ASN A 310 11.46 -26.40 4.83
CA ASN A 310 12.56 -25.73 5.53
C ASN A 310 12.20 -24.28 5.89
N TYR A 311 12.01 -23.99 7.17
CA TYR A 311 11.58 -22.68 7.65
C TYR A 311 12.72 -21.64 7.80
N SER A 312 13.93 -21.93 7.31
CA SER A 312 15.09 -21.06 7.56
C SER A 312 16.24 -21.22 6.56
N TYR A 313 16.82 -20.11 6.10
CA TYR A 313 18.15 -20.08 5.48
C TYR A 313 18.99 -18.90 6.00
N LEU A 314 20.31 -19.11 6.06
CA LEU A 314 21.30 -18.04 6.19
C LEU A 314 22.32 -18.15 5.06
N LEU A 315 22.52 -17.07 4.33
CA LEU A 315 23.65 -16.82 3.43
C LEU A 315 24.51 -15.71 4.05
N ILE A 316 25.82 -15.86 3.99
CA ILE A 316 26.81 -14.82 4.22
C ILE A 316 27.86 -14.97 3.11
N ASP A 317 28.00 -13.98 2.24
CA ASP A 317 29.28 -13.76 1.54
C ASP A 317 30.19 -12.85 2.40
N TYR A 318 31.45 -12.68 1.98
CA TYR A 318 32.40 -11.73 2.56
C TYR A 318 33.15 -10.89 1.52
N SER A 319 33.28 -11.31 0.26
CA SER A 319 33.93 -10.54 -0.81
C SER A 319 33.89 -11.26 -2.17
N GLY A 320 33.36 -10.62 -3.20
CA GLY A 320 33.44 -11.13 -4.57
C GLY A 320 33.28 -10.06 -5.65
N ASP A 321 32.90 -10.52 -6.83
CA ASP A 321 32.08 -9.80 -7.81
C ASP A 321 31.24 -10.94 -8.43
N ASP A 322 30.06 -11.18 -7.89
CA ASP A 322 29.39 -12.47 -7.90
C ASP A 322 28.10 -12.47 -8.73
N THR A 323 27.57 -13.67 -8.99
CA THR A 323 26.38 -13.83 -9.83
C THR A 323 25.36 -14.76 -9.18
N TYR A 324 24.32 -14.13 -8.65
CA TYR A 324 23.13 -14.78 -8.09
C TYR A 324 22.09 -15.01 -9.19
N ARG A 325 21.93 -16.24 -9.66
CA ARG A 325 21.06 -16.56 -10.80
C ARG A 325 20.04 -17.65 -10.49
N ASN A 326 18.75 -17.33 -10.56
CA ASN A 326 17.69 -18.34 -10.41
C ASN A 326 16.42 -18.01 -11.22
N THR A 327 16.04 -18.93 -12.11
CA THR A 327 14.88 -18.80 -13.02
C THR A 327 13.64 -19.58 -12.55
N GLN A 328 13.51 -19.83 -11.25
CA GLN A 328 12.31 -20.40 -10.63
C GLN A 328 11.58 -19.34 -9.79
N PRO A 329 10.26 -19.13 -9.97
CA PRO A 329 9.47 -18.29 -9.10
C PRO A 329 9.57 -18.67 -7.62
N GLY A 330 10.02 -17.71 -6.80
CA GLY A 330 10.35 -17.88 -5.39
C GLY A 330 11.50 -18.87 -5.16
N GLY A 331 12.40 -19.02 -6.12
CA GLY A 331 13.55 -19.93 -6.05
C GLY A 331 14.70 -19.40 -5.18
N MET A 332 14.89 -18.08 -5.14
CA MET A 332 16.03 -17.41 -4.50
C MET A 332 15.56 -16.15 -3.76
N PHE A 333 16.21 -15.82 -2.64
CA PHE A 333 15.86 -14.74 -1.71
C PHE A 333 14.36 -14.71 -1.31
N SER A 334 13.73 -15.86 -1.11
CA SER A 334 12.26 -15.94 -0.95
C SER A 334 11.83 -16.61 0.36
N SER A 335 11.05 -15.92 1.19
CA SER A 335 10.49 -16.46 2.42
C SER A 335 9.02 -16.82 2.26
N ILE A 336 8.74 -18.02 1.73
CA ILE A 336 7.36 -18.52 1.56
C ILE A 336 6.75 -18.86 2.93
N ALA A 337 7.55 -19.42 3.84
CA ALA A 337 7.21 -19.58 5.25
C ALA A 337 8.47 -19.71 6.12
N GLY A 338 8.71 -18.74 7.01
CA GLY A 338 9.82 -18.75 7.98
C GLY A 338 10.74 -17.55 7.85
N HIS A 339 12.05 -17.76 8.00
CA HIS A 339 13.06 -16.69 8.05
C HIS A 339 14.22 -16.91 7.07
N GLY A 340 14.27 -16.11 6.02
CA GLY A 340 15.40 -16.02 5.10
C GLY A 340 16.26 -14.82 5.48
N ILE A 341 17.57 -15.04 5.67
CA ILE A 341 18.55 -13.97 5.85
C ILE A 341 19.70 -14.18 4.87
N SER A 342 20.05 -13.15 4.13
CA SER A 342 21.28 -13.07 3.33
C SER A 342 22.03 -11.79 3.69
N TYR A 343 23.34 -11.91 3.79
CA TYR A 343 24.25 -10.78 3.77
C TYR A 343 25.19 -10.97 2.59
N ASP A 344 25.26 -9.99 1.71
CA ASP A 344 26.53 -9.72 1.05
C ASP A 344 27.35 -8.75 1.93
N ILE A 345 28.59 -8.47 1.52
CA ILE A 345 29.54 -7.67 2.29
C ILE A 345 30.37 -6.76 1.38
N LYS A 346 30.74 -7.21 0.16
CA LYS A 346 31.53 -6.47 -0.84
C LYS A 346 31.51 -7.16 -2.22
N GLY A 347 31.08 -6.45 -3.26
CA GLY A 347 31.34 -6.82 -4.65
C GLY A 347 30.62 -5.91 -5.64
N ASP A 348 30.98 -5.94 -6.92
CA ASP A 348 30.15 -5.35 -7.98
C ASP A 348 29.16 -6.44 -8.48
N ASP A 349 28.06 -6.64 -7.76
CA ASP A 349 27.27 -7.87 -7.74
C ASP A 349 26.06 -7.91 -8.70
N THR A 350 25.72 -9.13 -9.16
CA THR A 350 24.73 -9.33 -10.22
C THR A 350 23.62 -10.32 -9.85
N TYR A 351 22.47 -9.77 -9.46
CA TYR A 351 21.29 -10.49 -8.99
C TYR A 351 20.26 -10.72 -10.12
N LEU A 352 20.33 -11.88 -10.79
CA LEU A 352 19.49 -12.28 -11.94
C LEU A 352 18.40 -13.28 -11.54
N THR A 353 17.24 -12.78 -11.12
CA THR A 353 16.19 -13.56 -10.45
C THR A 353 14.82 -13.50 -11.14
N ASP A 354 13.96 -14.47 -10.83
CA ASP A 354 12.57 -14.57 -11.35
C ASP A 354 11.56 -13.82 -10.44
N ASP A 355 10.27 -14.14 -10.55
CA ASP A 355 9.20 -13.65 -9.69
C ASP A 355 9.41 -14.11 -8.22
N PHE A 356 8.88 -13.38 -7.24
CA PHE A 356 8.97 -13.67 -5.79
C PHE A 356 10.40 -13.69 -5.20
N ALA A 357 11.38 -13.10 -5.87
CA ALA A 357 12.71 -12.89 -5.32
C ALA A 357 12.77 -11.68 -4.37
N PHE A 358 13.59 -11.76 -3.32
CA PHE A 358 13.69 -10.76 -2.24
C PHE A 358 12.33 -10.44 -1.61
N SER A 359 11.55 -11.50 -1.32
CA SER A 359 10.15 -11.38 -0.90
C SER A 359 9.79 -12.22 0.33
N SER A 360 8.75 -11.80 1.04
CA SER A 360 8.25 -12.48 2.25
C SER A 360 6.74 -12.67 2.20
N LEU A 361 6.31 -13.93 2.13
CA LEU A 361 4.90 -14.33 2.08
C LEU A 361 4.40 -14.85 3.43
N LEU A 362 5.29 -15.23 4.35
CA LEU A 362 4.96 -15.53 5.74
C LEU A 362 6.23 -15.54 6.62
N GLY A 363 6.36 -14.57 7.52
CA GLY A 363 7.52 -14.42 8.40
C GLY A 363 8.46 -13.27 7.97
N LEU A 364 9.75 -13.55 7.80
CA LEU A 364 10.78 -12.54 7.50
C LEU A 364 11.61 -12.94 6.27
N ASN A 365 11.81 -12.00 5.35
CA ASN A 365 12.95 -12.02 4.44
C ASN A 365 13.81 -10.78 4.71
N LEU A 366 15.13 -10.97 4.75
CA LEU A 366 16.10 -9.91 4.89
C LEU A 366 17.26 -10.21 3.93
N HIS A 367 17.51 -9.30 3.02
CA HIS A 367 18.77 -9.21 2.29
C HIS A 367 19.44 -7.89 2.67
N VAL A 368 20.75 -7.93 2.93
CA VAL A 368 21.55 -6.75 3.25
C VAL A 368 22.83 -6.82 2.45
N ASP A 369 23.01 -5.92 1.49
CA ASP A 369 24.32 -5.62 0.95
C ASP A 369 25.02 -4.56 1.82
N TYR A 370 26.34 -4.41 1.69
CA TYR A 370 27.12 -3.46 2.48
C TYR A 370 28.04 -2.55 1.67
N ALA A 371 28.41 -2.89 0.43
CA ALA A 371 29.22 -2.05 -0.45
C ALA A 371 29.38 -2.68 -1.85
N GLY A 372 28.80 -2.07 -2.88
CA GLY A 372 28.92 -2.56 -4.26
C GLY A 372 28.65 -1.51 -5.34
N SER A 373 28.04 -1.94 -6.45
CA SER A 373 27.48 -1.13 -7.54
C SER A 373 26.61 -2.03 -8.45
N ASP A 374 25.39 -2.32 -8.00
CA ASP A 374 24.81 -3.67 -8.11
C ASP A 374 23.59 -3.76 -9.02
N ILE A 375 23.42 -4.94 -9.63
CA ILE A 375 22.42 -5.17 -10.68
C ILE A 375 21.29 -6.06 -10.16
N TYR A 376 20.34 -5.44 -9.47
CA TYR A 376 19.13 -6.03 -8.90
C TYR A 376 18.03 -6.26 -9.95
N ARG A 377 18.08 -7.38 -10.68
CA ARG A 377 17.09 -7.71 -11.74
C ARG A 377 16.16 -8.86 -11.34
N SER A 378 14.86 -8.56 -11.22
CA SER A 378 13.83 -9.51 -10.78
C SER A 378 12.55 -9.50 -11.63
N GLY A 379 11.66 -10.45 -11.34
CA GLY A 379 10.37 -10.60 -12.01
C GLY A 379 9.23 -9.77 -11.40
N LEU A 380 8.13 -10.44 -11.08
CA LEU A 380 6.91 -9.93 -10.42
C LEU A 380 6.99 -10.16 -8.90
N PHE A 381 6.39 -9.27 -8.09
CA PHE A 381 6.37 -9.41 -6.61
C PHE A 381 7.77 -9.56 -6.00
N SER A 382 8.65 -8.58 -6.18
CA SER A 382 10.08 -8.74 -5.88
C SER A 382 10.75 -7.48 -5.31
N GLN A 383 12.04 -7.58 -4.94
CA GLN A 383 12.86 -6.49 -4.39
C GLN A 383 12.20 -5.77 -3.21
N GLY A 384 12.12 -6.47 -2.08
CA GLY A 384 11.47 -5.97 -0.86
C GLY A 384 9.94 -6.15 -0.84
N ALA A 385 9.35 -7.01 -1.68
CA ALA A 385 7.89 -7.21 -1.70
C ALA A 385 7.39 -8.15 -0.57
N ALA A 386 6.23 -7.86 0.03
CA ALA A 386 5.71 -8.67 1.14
C ALA A 386 4.18 -8.77 1.25
N MET A 387 3.72 -9.90 1.79
CA MET A 387 2.33 -10.19 2.17
C MET A 387 2.36 -11.12 3.40
N GLN A 388 1.55 -10.87 4.44
CA GLN A 388 1.55 -11.64 5.70
C GLN A 388 2.96 -11.80 6.33
N GLY A 389 3.88 -10.91 5.98
CA GLY A 389 5.32 -11.08 6.08
C GLY A 389 6.02 -9.73 6.09
N ILE A 390 7.24 -9.68 6.62
CA ILE A 390 8.14 -8.53 6.49
C ILE A 390 9.20 -8.91 5.47
N SER A 391 9.40 -8.10 4.44
CA SER A 391 10.55 -8.21 3.52
C SER A 391 11.34 -6.91 3.58
N MET A 392 12.65 -7.02 3.79
CA MET A 392 13.58 -5.89 3.75
C MET A 392 14.69 -6.23 2.77
N LEU A 393 14.76 -5.50 1.66
CA LEU A 393 15.99 -5.30 0.92
C LEU A 393 16.68 -4.07 1.53
N VAL A 394 17.96 -4.20 1.85
CA VAL A 394 18.76 -3.12 2.43
C VAL A 394 20.06 -3.04 1.64
N ASP A 395 20.37 -1.89 1.07
CA ASP A 395 21.68 -1.58 0.54
C ASP A 395 22.30 -0.43 1.32
N TYR A 396 23.63 -0.42 1.47
CA TYR A 396 24.35 0.59 2.26
C TYR A 396 25.22 1.54 1.43
N ALA A 397 25.67 1.15 0.23
CA ALA A 397 26.52 1.98 -0.62
C ALA A 397 26.79 1.36 -2.00
N GLY A 398 26.29 1.99 -3.07
CA GLY A 398 26.63 1.61 -4.44
C GLY A 398 26.32 2.68 -5.48
N ASN A 399 25.89 2.26 -6.67
CA ASN A 399 25.34 3.06 -7.78
C ASN A 399 24.38 2.15 -8.58
N ASP A 400 23.21 1.90 -8.02
CA ASP A 400 22.55 0.60 -8.08
C ASP A 400 21.34 0.58 -9.01
N THR A 401 21.11 -0.57 -9.66
CA THR A 401 20.11 -0.70 -10.73
C THR A 401 19.04 -1.72 -10.38
N TYR A 402 18.01 -1.24 -9.69
CA TYR A 402 16.81 -2.01 -9.35
C TYR A 402 15.86 -2.10 -10.55
N THR A 403 15.76 -3.28 -11.17
CA THR A 403 14.83 -3.54 -12.29
C THR A 403 13.84 -4.65 -11.96
N ALA A 404 12.54 -4.34 -12.00
CA ALA A 404 11.47 -5.33 -11.81
C ALA A 404 10.28 -5.11 -12.76
N THR A 405 9.38 -6.10 -12.87
CA THR A 405 8.29 -6.07 -13.86
C THR A 405 7.00 -5.39 -13.37
N THR A 406 6.59 -5.68 -12.13
CA THR A 406 5.42 -5.10 -11.45
C THR A 406 5.41 -5.56 -9.98
N MET A 407 4.66 -4.86 -9.12
CA MET A 407 4.40 -5.27 -7.73
C MET A 407 5.65 -5.41 -6.86
N ALA A 408 6.67 -4.58 -7.13
CA ALA A 408 8.04 -4.71 -6.61
C ALA A 408 8.59 -3.38 -6.07
N GLN A 409 9.84 -3.39 -5.57
CA GLN A 409 10.52 -2.23 -4.97
C GLN A 409 9.74 -1.71 -3.75
N GLY A 410 9.80 -2.48 -2.66
CA GLY A 410 9.13 -2.13 -1.40
C GLY A 410 7.60 -2.17 -1.46
N MET A 411 7.02 -3.25 -2.01
CA MET A 411 5.55 -3.39 -2.12
C MET A 411 4.96 -4.16 -0.93
N GLY A 412 4.00 -3.58 -0.20
CA GLY A 412 3.35 -4.19 0.96
C GLY A 412 1.87 -4.51 0.74
N SER A 413 1.54 -5.80 0.68
CA SER A 413 0.16 -6.28 0.59
C SER A 413 -0.41 -6.71 1.95
N VAL A 414 -1.52 -7.47 1.98
CA VAL A 414 -2.31 -7.82 3.19
C VAL A 414 -1.42 -8.21 4.37
N ARG A 415 -1.42 -7.40 5.45
CA ARG A 415 -0.56 -7.61 6.65
C ARG A 415 0.94 -7.79 6.34
N GLY A 416 1.41 -7.20 5.25
CA GLY A 416 2.81 -7.15 4.87
C GLY A 416 3.44 -5.80 5.19
N VAL A 417 4.74 -5.82 5.51
CA VAL A 417 5.60 -4.65 5.29
C VAL A 417 6.63 -5.05 4.24
N GLY A 418 6.55 -4.39 3.07
CA GLY A 418 7.57 -4.51 2.05
C GLY A 418 8.43 -3.27 2.05
N ALA A 419 9.73 -3.43 2.29
CA ALA A 419 10.70 -2.33 2.34
C ALA A 419 11.85 -2.58 1.35
N LEU A 420 12.17 -1.55 0.58
CA LEU A 420 13.48 -1.33 -0.04
C LEU A 420 14.09 -0.13 0.67
N LEU A 421 15.25 -0.30 1.26
CA LEU A 421 16.00 0.72 1.98
C LEU A 421 17.37 0.87 1.34
N ASP A 422 17.58 1.93 0.57
CA ASP A 422 18.92 2.34 0.15
C ASP A 422 19.47 3.39 1.13
N TYR A 423 20.79 3.53 1.16
CA TYR A 423 21.46 4.49 2.01
C TYR A 423 22.54 5.32 1.32
N SER A 424 22.97 5.05 0.08
CA SER A 424 23.98 5.88 -0.63
C SER A 424 24.27 5.45 -2.09
N GLY A 425 23.82 6.20 -3.09
CA GLY A 425 24.24 5.98 -4.47
C GLY A 425 23.98 7.10 -5.47
N ALA A 426 23.49 6.73 -6.67
CA ALA A 426 23.07 7.62 -7.78
C ALA A 426 22.10 6.87 -8.72
N ASP A 427 21.02 6.34 -8.16
CA ASP A 427 20.49 5.02 -8.42
C ASP A 427 19.34 5.01 -9.43
N VAL A 428 18.93 3.81 -9.85
CA VAL A 428 17.96 3.60 -10.94
C VAL A 428 16.89 2.59 -10.56
N TYR A 429 15.78 3.10 -10.05
CA TYR A 429 14.57 2.35 -9.74
C TYR A 429 13.69 2.24 -10.99
N GLN A 430 13.82 1.16 -11.76
CA GLN A 430 13.03 0.92 -12.98
C GLN A 430 11.96 -0.18 -12.78
N LEU A 431 10.68 0.17 -12.99
CA LEU A 431 9.55 -0.74 -12.74
C LEU A 431 8.54 -0.80 -13.90
N GLY A 432 8.55 -1.88 -14.68
CA GLY A 432 7.62 -2.09 -15.80
C GLY A 432 8.14 -3.05 -16.87
N GLY A 433 7.88 -2.75 -18.14
CA GLY A 433 8.47 -3.47 -19.27
C GLY A 433 7.84 -4.81 -19.65
N LYS A 434 6.78 -5.26 -18.95
CA LYS A 434 6.08 -6.53 -19.25
C LYS A 434 4.57 -6.40 -19.37
N TYR A 435 3.88 -6.03 -18.29
CA TYR A 435 2.40 -6.05 -18.23
C TYR A 435 1.82 -4.66 -18.54
N THR A 436 0.97 -4.56 -19.56
CA THR A 436 0.39 -3.28 -19.99
C THR A 436 -0.84 -2.91 -19.16
N HIS A 437 -1.13 -1.62 -18.99
CA HIS A 437 -2.28 -1.14 -18.24
C HIS A 437 -3.56 -1.08 -19.09
N ALA A 438 -3.83 -2.14 -19.85
CA ALA A 438 -5.03 -2.26 -20.66
C ALA A 438 -6.31 -2.37 -19.77
N PRO A 439 -7.45 -1.80 -20.18
CA PRO A 439 -7.67 -1.02 -21.40
C PRO A 439 -7.45 0.49 -21.22
N LEU A 440 -7.06 0.97 -20.03
CA LEU A 440 -7.03 2.41 -19.71
C LEU A 440 -5.81 3.11 -20.33
N MET A 441 -4.62 2.54 -20.16
CA MET A 441 -3.36 2.99 -20.76
C MET A 441 -2.68 1.78 -21.43
N PRO A 442 -3.17 1.34 -22.61
CA PRO A 442 -2.74 0.08 -23.22
C PRO A 442 -1.31 0.09 -23.76
N ASP A 443 -0.75 1.28 -24.03
CA ASP A 443 0.62 1.48 -24.53
C ASP A 443 1.64 1.69 -23.39
N ASP A 444 1.22 1.59 -22.12
CA ASP A 444 2.02 1.85 -20.92
C ASP A 444 1.96 0.69 -19.93
N TYR A 445 2.89 0.63 -18.98
CA TYR A 445 2.99 -0.49 -18.02
C TYR A 445 2.24 -0.25 -16.71
N ARG A 446 1.67 -1.32 -16.14
CA ARG A 446 1.13 -1.32 -14.77
C ARG A 446 2.23 -1.71 -13.78
N SER A 447 2.80 -0.72 -13.12
CA SER A 447 4.01 -0.86 -12.29
C SER A 447 3.71 -1.30 -10.85
N MET A 448 2.73 -0.67 -10.20
CA MET A 448 2.24 -1.08 -8.86
C MET A 448 3.33 -1.29 -7.80
N GLY A 449 4.26 -0.34 -7.65
CA GLY A 449 5.41 -0.49 -6.75
C GLY A 449 6.12 0.83 -6.46
N GLN A 450 7.42 0.78 -6.09
CA GLN A 450 8.17 1.93 -5.56
C GLN A 450 7.47 2.48 -4.31
N GLY A 451 7.49 1.68 -3.24
CA GLY A 451 6.83 1.99 -1.98
C GLY A 451 5.30 1.85 -2.04
N MET A 452 4.75 0.88 -2.78
CA MET A 452 3.29 0.75 -2.93
C MET A 452 2.64 -0.12 -1.84
N GLY A 453 1.59 0.39 -1.20
CA GLY A 453 0.69 -0.41 -0.37
C GLY A 453 -0.50 -0.96 -1.17
N PHE A 454 -0.79 -2.26 -1.11
CA PHE A 454 -1.82 -2.91 -1.95
C PHE A 454 -2.76 -3.88 -1.22
N GLY A 455 -4.04 -3.51 -1.08
CA GLY A 455 -5.10 -4.39 -0.59
C GLY A 455 -5.87 -5.14 -1.69
N MET A 456 -6.25 -6.38 -1.39
CA MET A 456 -6.99 -7.26 -2.30
C MET A 456 -8.49 -6.93 -2.26
N ARG A 457 -8.87 -5.93 -3.06
CA ARG A 457 -10.24 -5.41 -3.16
C ARG A 457 -11.24 -6.48 -3.64
N PRO A 458 -12.43 -6.60 -3.02
CA PRO A 458 -12.92 -5.84 -1.86
C PRO A 458 -12.58 -6.48 -0.50
N ASP A 459 -12.11 -7.73 -0.50
CA ASP A 459 -12.22 -8.61 0.66
C ASP A 459 -11.15 -8.37 1.75
N PHE A 460 -9.92 -7.99 1.41
CA PHE A 460 -8.82 -7.83 2.37
C PHE A 460 -8.12 -6.46 2.22
N ALA A 461 -7.89 -5.78 3.36
CA ALA A 461 -7.04 -4.60 3.44
C ALA A 461 -5.57 -4.94 3.17
N GLY A 462 -4.78 -3.97 2.70
CA GLY A 462 -3.36 -4.18 2.35
C GLY A 462 -2.39 -4.11 3.53
N GLY A 463 -1.22 -3.51 3.26
CA GLY A 463 -0.12 -3.34 4.21
C GLY A 463 0.63 -2.03 3.97
N LEU A 464 1.89 -2.00 4.42
CA LEU A 464 2.81 -0.88 4.19
C LEU A 464 3.80 -1.23 3.08
N GLY A 465 3.75 -0.51 1.96
CA GLY A 465 4.88 -0.42 1.04
C GLY A 465 5.76 0.76 1.42
N LEU A 466 7.08 0.55 1.43
CA LEU A 466 8.09 1.55 1.74
C LEU A 466 9.25 1.45 0.75
N LEU A 467 9.53 2.54 0.05
CA LEU A 467 10.86 2.81 -0.51
C LEU A 467 11.45 3.94 0.32
N TYR A 468 12.66 3.73 0.83
CA TYR A 468 13.47 4.73 1.51
C TYR A 468 14.79 4.84 0.76
N ASP A 469 15.11 6.02 0.25
CA ASP A 469 16.48 6.41 -0.08
C ASP A 469 16.97 7.42 0.98
N LYS A 470 18.29 7.63 1.01
CA LYS A 470 18.95 8.49 1.98
C LYS A 470 19.91 9.50 1.36
N THR A 471 20.49 9.25 0.18
CA THR A 471 21.29 10.23 -0.58
C THR A 471 21.69 9.67 -1.94
N GLY A 472 21.36 10.40 -3.01
CA GLY A 472 21.94 10.14 -4.32
C GLY A 472 21.69 11.26 -5.34
N ASN A 473 21.39 10.88 -6.59
CA ASN A 473 20.89 11.72 -7.69
C ASN A 473 20.03 10.82 -8.60
N ASP A 474 18.82 10.50 -8.16
CA ASP A 474 18.20 9.19 -8.30
C ASP A 474 17.02 9.18 -9.27
N LYS A 475 16.70 7.99 -9.80
CA LYS A 475 15.82 7.87 -10.98
C LYS A 475 14.69 6.89 -10.72
N TYR A 476 13.57 7.46 -10.26
CA TYR A 476 12.32 6.75 -10.02
C TYR A 476 11.51 6.63 -11.32
N LEU A 477 11.74 5.54 -12.06
CA LEU A 477 11.18 5.29 -13.40
C LEU A 477 10.02 4.29 -13.34
N GLY A 478 8.80 4.81 -13.19
CA GLY A 478 7.56 4.04 -13.10
C GLY A 478 6.59 4.25 -14.27
N GLY A 479 5.53 3.45 -14.28
CA GLY A 479 4.38 3.56 -15.19
C GLY A 479 3.13 4.00 -14.44
N VAL A 480 2.18 3.07 -14.28
CA VAL A 480 0.91 3.30 -13.56
C VAL A 480 0.96 2.74 -12.14
N TYR A 481 0.48 3.51 -11.16
CA TYR A 481 0.54 3.25 -9.71
C TYR A 481 1.99 3.04 -9.20
N ALA A 482 2.86 4.04 -9.36
CA ALA A 482 4.22 4.03 -8.85
C ALA A 482 4.48 5.25 -7.93
N GLN A 483 5.52 5.18 -7.10
CA GLN A 483 6.01 6.25 -6.21
C GLN A 483 5.05 6.59 -5.05
N GLY A 484 5.13 5.82 -3.96
CA GLY A 484 4.44 6.10 -2.69
C GLY A 484 2.92 5.93 -2.73
N VAL A 485 2.41 4.97 -3.51
CA VAL A 485 0.97 4.84 -3.83
C VAL A 485 0.26 3.85 -2.89
N GLY A 486 -0.92 4.21 -2.41
CA GLY A 486 -1.79 3.30 -1.64
C GLY A 486 -3.03 2.87 -2.42
N TYR A 487 -3.35 1.58 -2.42
CA TYR A 487 -4.56 1.02 -2.99
C TYR A 487 -5.31 0.12 -1.97
N TRP A 488 -6.60 0.37 -1.75
CA TRP A 488 -7.51 -0.41 -0.88
C TRP A 488 -7.04 -0.67 0.57
N TYR A 489 -7.33 0.26 1.49
CA TYR A 489 -6.99 0.15 2.93
C TYR A 489 -5.51 -0.16 3.22
N ALA A 490 -4.62 0.32 2.36
CA ALA A 490 -3.17 0.18 2.47
C ALA A 490 -2.50 1.54 2.62
N THR A 491 -1.19 1.54 2.92
CA THR A 491 -0.36 2.75 2.88
C THR A 491 0.84 2.51 1.97
N GLY A 492 1.03 3.37 0.98
CA GLY A 492 2.30 3.49 0.26
C GLY A 492 3.10 4.67 0.77
N VAL A 493 4.42 4.53 0.82
CA VAL A 493 5.38 5.56 1.23
C VAL A 493 6.61 5.49 0.33
N LEU A 494 6.95 6.62 -0.29
CA LEU A 494 8.30 6.89 -0.78
C LEU A 494 8.90 7.98 0.11
N ILE A 495 10.10 7.75 0.61
CA ILE A 495 10.94 8.76 1.26
C ILE A 495 12.22 8.84 0.43
N ASP A 496 12.55 10.05 -0.02
CA ASP A 496 13.93 10.44 -0.25
C ASP A 496 14.37 11.39 0.90
N GLU A 497 15.66 11.49 1.14
CA GLU A 497 16.23 12.38 2.15
C GLU A 497 17.17 13.44 1.53
N ALA A 498 17.73 13.24 0.33
CA ALA A 498 18.46 14.27 -0.44
C ALA A 498 19.02 13.78 -1.79
N GLY A 499 18.77 14.51 -2.88
CA GLY A 499 19.44 14.27 -4.16
C GLY A 499 19.35 15.43 -5.18
N ASN A 500 19.19 15.10 -6.46
CA ASN A 500 18.76 15.98 -7.56
C ASN A 500 18.02 15.11 -8.59
N ASP A 501 16.76 14.82 -8.32
CA ASP A 501 16.17 13.52 -8.59
C ASP A 501 15.08 13.56 -9.68
N VAL A 502 14.81 12.41 -10.28
CA VAL A 502 13.96 12.30 -11.48
C VAL A 502 12.82 11.32 -11.23
N TYR A 503 11.70 11.88 -10.76
CA TYR A 503 10.45 11.17 -10.55
C TYR A 503 9.62 11.11 -11.84
N ASN A 504 9.76 10.02 -12.60
CA ASN A 504 9.05 9.82 -13.86
C ASN A 504 7.95 8.77 -13.74
N ALA A 505 6.73 9.12 -14.13
CA ALA A 505 5.59 8.20 -14.14
C ALA A 505 4.51 8.56 -15.20
N VAL A 506 3.47 7.73 -15.30
CA VAL A 506 2.43 7.83 -16.35
C VAL A 506 1.06 8.20 -15.80
N TYR A 507 0.61 7.56 -14.71
CA TYR A 507 -0.75 7.71 -14.18
C TYR A 507 -0.83 7.25 -12.72
N TYR A 508 -1.52 8.01 -11.86
CA TYR A 508 -1.62 7.77 -10.42
C TYR A 508 -0.30 7.85 -9.58
N PRO A 509 0.76 8.61 -9.94
CA PRO A 509 1.92 8.82 -9.08
C PRO A 509 1.72 10.04 -8.16
N GLN A 510 2.77 10.78 -7.83
CA GLN A 510 3.47 10.51 -6.57
C GLN A 510 2.58 10.71 -5.33
N GLY A 511 2.74 9.86 -4.30
CA GLY A 511 2.05 10.04 -3.02
C GLY A 511 0.52 9.98 -3.12
N SER A 512 -0.03 9.13 -3.99
CA SER A 512 -1.47 9.05 -4.23
C SER A 512 -2.17 7.93 -3.46
N GLY A 513 -3.24 8.25 -2.73
CA GLY A 513 -4.05 7.30 -1.97
C GLY A 513 -5.40 7.04 -2.62
N ILE A 514 -5.68 5.79 -2.99
CA ILE A 514 -6.71 5.43 -3.97
C ILE A 514 -7.63 4.32 -3.45
N HIS A 515 -8.94 4.58 -3.47
CA HIS A 515 -9.99 3.73 -2.92
C HIS A 515 -9.74 3.39 -1.44
N LEU A 516 -10.08 4.33 -0.54
CA LEU A 516 -9.98 4.13 0.92
C LEU A 516 -8.55 3.77 1.39
N ALA A 517 -7.51 4.33 0.75
CA ALA A 517 -6.09 4.06 1.04
C ALA A 517 -5.27 5.35 1.11
N CYS A 518 -4.03 5.24 1.62
CA CYS A 518 -3.12 6.37 1.82
C CYS A 518 -1.89 6.25 0.91
N GLY A 519 -1.52 7.33 0.21
CA GLY A 519 -0.23 7.44 -0.45
C GLY A 519 0.53 8.63 0.09
N PHE A 520 1.84 8.49 0.26
CA PHE A 520 2.73 9.53 0.74
C PHE A 520 4.04 9.52 -0.07
N LEU A 521 4.47 10.70 -0.52
CA LEU A 521 5.86 10.95 -0.87
C LEU A 521 6.40 12.05 0.04
N TYR A 522 7.62 11.87 0.53
CA TYR A 522 8.45 12.89 1.15
C TYR A 522 9.76 12.99 0.39
N ASP A 523 10.17 14.20 0.04
CA ASP A 523 11.54 14.52 -0.37
C ASP A 523 12.23 15.37 0.71
N GLY A 524 13.55 15.24 0.80
CA GLY A 524 14.38 15.85 1.83
C GLY A 524 15.19 17.06 1.35
N SER A 525 15.71 17.06 0.12
CA SER A 525 16.31 18.27 -0.52
C SER A 525 16.94 17.96 -1.88
N GLY A 526 16.72 18.82 -2.88
CA GLY A 526 17.45 18.71 -4.14
C GLY A 526 17.28 19.87 -5.11
N ASN A 527 17.04 19.53 -6.39
CA ASN A 527 16.65 20.41 -7.51
C ASN A 527 15.87 19.55 -8.52
N ASP A 528 14.67 19.15 -8.15
CA ASP A 528 14.09 17.86 -8.49
C ASP A 528 13.05 17.96 -9.60
N THR A 529 12.86 16.86 -10.33
CA THR A 529 12.04 16.83 -11.55
C THR A 529 10.92 15.82 -11.44
N TYR A 530 9.74 16.33 -11.09
CA TYR A 530 8.49 15.58 -10.97
C TYR A 530 7.70 15.59 -12.29
N TYR A 531 7.72 14.48 -13.00
CA TYR A 531 7.00 14.30 -14.26
C TYR A 531 5.92 13.21 -14.16
N SER A 532 4.68 13.56 -14.52
CA SER A 532 3.67 12.56 -14.86
C SER A 532 2.85 12.98 -16.07
N ARG A 533 2.84 12.12 -17.10
CA ARG A 533 2.18 12.40 -18.38
C ARG A 533 0.67 12.60 -18.25
N ASN A 534 0.03 11.95 -17.28
CA ASN A 534 -1.39 12.08 -16.98
C ASN A 534 -1.60 12.20 -15.45
N GLY A 535 -2.86 12.33 -15.04
CA GLY A 535 -3.27 12.34 -13.63
C GLY A 535 -4.70 11.83 -13.43
N PRO A 536 -5.21 11.77 -12.19
CA PRO A 536 -4.67 12.43 -10.99
C PRO A 536 -3.32 11.88 -10.51
N GLY A 537 -2.53 12.73 -9.83
CA GLY A 537 -1.34 12.35 -9.06
C GLY A 537 -0.81 13.49 -8.18
N GLN A 538 0.43 13.39 -7.69
CA GLN A 538 1.10 14.33 -6.77
C GLN A 538 0.24 14.74 -5.56
N GLY A 539 0.27 13.91 -4.52
CA GLY A 539 -0.49 14.10 -3.29
C GLY A 539 -2.00 13.97 -3.50
N ALA A 540 -2.43 13.15 -4.46
CA ALA A 540 -3.85 13.02 -4.79
C ALA A 540 -4.57 11.97 -3.93
N GLY A 541 -5.65 12.38 -3.25
CA GLY A 541 -6.60 11.46 -2.65
C GLY A 541 -7.72 11.13 -3.63
N HIS A 542 -7.96 9.85 -3.92
CA HIS A 542 -9.08 9.42 -4.76
C HIS A 542 -10.01 8.41 -4.05
N ASP A 543 -11.32 8.64 -4.18
CA ASP A 543 -12.39 7.71 -3.75
C ASP A 543 -12.27 7.33 -2.26
N TRP A 544 -12.45 8.33 -1.40
CA TRP A 544 -12.19 8.26 0.06
C TRP A 544 -10.74 8.00 0.47
N GLY A 545 -9.78 7.98 -0.45
CA GLY A 545 -8.36 7.93 -0.14
C GLY A 545 -7.77 9.26 0.37
N VAL A 546 -6.51 9.21 0.77
CA VAL A 546 -5.69 10.33 1.26
C VAL A 546 -4.36 10.32 0.51
N GLY A 547 -4.03 11.40 -0.18
CA GLY A 547 -2.69 11.59 -0.76
C GLY A 547 -1.94 12.72 -0.07
N ALA A 548 -0.63 12.58 0.10
CA ALA A 548 0.24 13.74 0.32
C ALA A 548 1.56 13.64 -0.44
N LEU A 549 2.04 14.78 -0.92
CA LEU A 549 3.43 14.99 -1.31
C LEU A 549 3.96 16.14 -0.45
N ILE A 550 5.12 15.94 0.15
CA ILE A 550 5.83 16.97 0.90
C ILE A 550 7.24 17.06 0.33
N ASP A 551 7.56 18.15 -0.34
CA ASP A 551 8.95 18.53 -0.55
C ASP A 551 9.47 19.26 0.69
N ASN A 552 10.78 19.32 0.85
CA ASN A 552 11.45 20.00 1.94
C ASN A 552 12.36 21.14 1.47
N SER A 553 12.93 21.09 0.26
CA SER A 553 13.68 22.20 -0.34
C SER A 553 14.28 21.89 -1.71
N GLY A 554 14.11 22.76 -2.69
CA GLY A 554 14.85 22.68 -3.95
C GLY A 554 14.78 23.92 -4.84
N ASN A 555 14.62 23.72 -6.14
CA ASN A 555 14.29 24.72 -7.18
C ASN A 555 13.58 24.00 -8.34
N ASP A 556 12.37 23.53 -8.09
CA ASP A 556 11.93 22.23 -8.58
C ASP A 556 11.02 22.31 -9.81
N ALA A 557 10.82 21.18 -10.49
CA ALA A 557 10.08 21.09 -11.76
C ALA A 557 8.83 20.21 -11.62
N TYR A 558 7.69 20.85 -11.42
CA TYR A 558 6.38 20.23 -11.19
C TYR A 558 5.57 20.13 -12.48
N SER A 559 5.70 18.99 -13.18
CA SER A 559 5.15 18.75 -14.51
C SER A 559 4.09 17.63 -14.55
N ILE A 560 3.01 17.77 -13.77
CA ILE A 560 1.87 16.82 -13.72
C ILE A 560 0.55 17.36 -14.29
N HIS A 561 -0.06 16.59 -15.19
CA HIS A 561 -1.41 16.84 -15.70
C HIS A 561 -2.46 16.48 -14.63
N GLY A 562 -2.77 17.43 -13.74
CA GLY A 562 -3.75 17.29 -12.65
C GLY A 562 -3.16 16.65 -11.39
N GLY A 563 -2.71 17.49 -10.46
CA GLY A 563 -2.14 17.06 -9.19
C GLY A 563 -1.83 18.21 -8.22
N ASN A 564 -0.83 18.02 -7.37
CA ASN A 564 -0.38 18.96 -6.34
C ASN A 564 -1.52 19.27 -5.36
N GLY A 565 -1.85 18.26 -4.55
CA GLY A 565 -2.82 18.37 -3.45
C GLY A 565 -4.27 18.14 -3.89
N LEU A 566 -4.48 17.23 -4.83
CA LEU A 566 -5.77 17.01 -5.49
C LEU A 566 -6.71 16.09 -4.68
N GLY A 567 -7.84 16.65 -4.23
CA GLY A 567 -8.96 15.89 -3.68
C GLY A 567 -9.98 15.50 -4.75
N LEU A 568 -10.04 14.22 -5.14
CA LEU A 568 -11.00 13.68 -6.11
C LEU A 568 -11.97 12.62 -5.55
N SER A 569 -13.28 12.94 -5.46
CA SER A 569 -14.34 12.07 -4.92
C SER A 569 -14.19 11.68 -3.43
N ASN A 570 -14.63 12.58 -2.55
CA ASN A 570 -14.82 12.38 -1.11
C ASN A 570 -13.53 12.08 -0.32
N SER A 571 -12.45 12.76 -0.69
CA SER A 571 -11.07 12.44 -0.34
C SER A 571 -10.29 13.68 0.12
N VAL A 572 -9.05 13.47 0.55
CA VAL A 572 -8.12 14.55 0.92
C VAL A 572 -6.86 14.45 0.06
N GLY A 573 -6.48 15.52 -0.61
CA GLY A 573 -5.15 15.68 -1.19
C GLY A 573 -4.38 16.81 -0.49
N ILE A 574 -3.08 16.62 -0.27
CA ILE A 574 -2.18 17.60 0.34
C ILE A 574 -0.91 17.70 -0.51
N PHE A 575 -0.46 18.90 -0.79
CA PHE A 575 0.85 19.20 -1.34
C PHE A 575 1.45 20.31 -0.50
N VAL A 576 2.71 20.14 -0.08
CA VAL A 576 3.50 21.16 0.61
C VAL A 576 4.87 21.22 -0.05
N ASP A 577 5.20 22.36 -0.64
CA ASP A 577 6.59 22.79 -0.77
C ASP A 577 6.96 23.72 0.41
N LYS A 578 8.24 23.81 0.72
CA LYS A 578 8.77 24.58 1.86
C LYS A 578 9.75 25.68 1.48
N GLN A 579 10.57 25.51 0.44
CA GLN A 579 11.57 26.50 0.03
C GLN A 579 12.26 26.20 -1.31
N GLY A 580 12.03 27.01 -2.36
CA GLY A 580 12.74 26.92 -3.65
C GLY A 580 12.33 27.99 -4.67
N ASP A 581 13.10 28.25 -5.75
CA ASP A 581 12.64 29.07 -6.88
C ASP A 581 11.93 28.17 -7.93
N ASP A 582 10.64 27.89 -7.73
CA ASP A 582 9.99 26.71 -8.32
C ASP A 582 9.29 26.91 -9.67
N ARG A 583 9.12 25.80 -10.40
CA ARG A 583 8.52 25.74 -11.74
C ARG A 583 7.33 24.79 -11.79
N TYR A 584 6.15 25.36 -11.64
CA TYR A 584 4.89 24.66 -11.86
C TYR A 584 4.48 24.76 -13.33
N GLU A 585 4.53 23.64 -14.07
CA GLU A 585 4.49 23.68 -15.54
C GLU A 585 3.10 23.51 -16.17
N ARG A 586 2.08 23.08 -15.40
CA ARG A 586 0.81 22.58 -15.96
C ARG A 586 -0.42 23.39 -15.54
N ASN A 587 -1.25 23.76 -16.51
CA ASN A 587 -2.48 24.53 -16.31
C ASN A 587 -3.74 23.65 -16.50
N GLU A 588 -3.87 22.58 -15.71
CA GLU A 588 -5.12 21.80 -15.71
C GLU A 588 -6.09 22.29 -14.64
N ALA A 589 -7.39 22.10 -14.88
CA ALA A 589 -8.44 22.44 -13.92
C ALA A 589 -8.28 21.74 -12.55
N GLN A 590 -7.53 20.64 -12.48
CA GLN A 590 -7.28 19.85 -11.29
C GLN A 590 -5.99 20.17 -10.53
N ASN A 591 -5.08 21.00 -11.08
CA ASN A 591 -3.87 21.40 -10.36
C ASN A 591 -4.16 22.41 -9.23
N TYR A 592 -3.18 22.55 -8.32
CA TYR A 592 -3.07 23.64 -7.32
C TYR A 592 -4.15 23.62 -6.23
N GLY A 593 -4.24 22.50 -5.50
CA GLY A 593 -5.11 22.37 -4.34
C GLY A 593 -6.58 22.26 -4.70
N ASN A 594 -6.93 21.52 -5.75
CA ASN A 594 -8.34 21.33 -6.16
C ASN A 594 -9.07 20.37 -5.20
N GLY A 595 -10.24 20.79 -4.71
CA GLY A 595 -11.18 19.93 -3.97
C GLY A 595 -12.62 20.34 -4.29
N ALA A 596 -13.42 19.41 -4.81
CA ALA A 596 -14.75 19.72 -5.37
C ALA A 596 -15.90 18.95 -4.69
N LEU A 597 -17.12 19.52 -4.75
CA LEU A 597 -18.36 18.82 -4.39
C LEU A 597 -18.58 17.61 -5.31
N ALA A 598 -18.71 16.42 -4.72
CA ALA A 598 -18.87 15.16 -5.44
C ALA A 598 -19.74 14.19 -4.62
N ARG A 599 -20.56 13.36 -5.30
CA ARG A 599 -21.28 12.22 -4.69
C ARG A 599 -22.05 12.55 -3.37
N SER A 600 -22.68 13.72 -3.34
CA SER A 600 -23.41 14.31 -2.19
C SER A 600 -22.57 14.77 -0.98
N THR A 601 -21.25 14.89 -1.13
CA THR A 601 -20.30 15.49 -0.19
C THR A 601 -19.26 16.27 -1.01
N GLY A 602 -18.01 16.41 -0.56
CA GLY A 602 -16.91 16.89 -1.41
C GLY A 602 -15.58 16.28 -1.02
N SER A 603 -14.55 16.59 -1.79
CA SER A 603 -13.15 16.40 -1.41
C SER A 603 -12.51 17.72 -0.99
N ILE A 604 -11.49 17.65 -0.14
CA ILE A 604 -10.61 18.79 0.19
C ILE A 604 -9.30 18.61 -0.57
N GLY A 605 -8.75 19.70 -1.09
CA GLY A 605 -7.41 19.75 -1.68
C GLY A 605 -6.65 20.92 -1.10
N LEU A 606 -5.43 20.68 -0.61
CA LEU A 606 -4.54 21.71 -0.06
C LEU A 606 -3.27 21.75 -0.89
N PHE A 607 -2.95 22.92 -1.44
CA PHE A 607 -1.64 23.23 -2.01
C PHE A 607 -1.02 24.32 -1.15
N LEU A 608 0.13 24.08 -0.55
CA LEU A 608 0.90 25.07 0.18
C LEU A 608 2.30 25.16 -0.43
N ASP A 609 2.71 26.36 -0.74
CA ASP A 609 4.08 26.74 -1.04
C ASP A 609 4.46 27.80 0.02
N MET A 610 5.62 27.64 0.68
CA MET A 610 6.02 28.42 1.85
C MET A 610 7.17 29.41 1.61
N GLY A 611 7.69 29.47 0.38
CA GLY A 611 8.54 30.58 -0.04
C GLY A 611 9.62 30.25 -1.05
N GLY A 612 9.98 31.27 -1.80
CA GLY A 612 10.43 31.04 -3.16
C GLY A 612 10.15 32.25 -4.02
N LYS A 613 10.29 32.06 -5.34
CA LYS A 613 10.06 33.13 -6.31
C LYS A 613 9.63 32.56 -7.66
N ASP A 614 8.42 32.03 -7.62
CA ASP A 614 8.02 30.85 -8.38
C ASP A 614 7.42 31.17 -9.74
N SER A 615 7.04 30.13 -10.47
CA SER A 615 6.49 30.29 -11.81
C SER A 615 5.29 29.38 -12.04
N TYR A 616 4.16 30.02 -12.37
CA TYR A 616 2.88 29.38 -12.63
C TYR A 616 2.42 29.66 -14.07
N PRO A 617 1.69 28.73 -14.71
CA PRO A 617 1.21 28.86 -16.10
C PRO A 617 -0.19 29.49 -16.17
N ASP A 618 -0.84 29.68 -15.02
CA ASP A 618 -2.12 30.34 -14.83
C ASP A 618 -1.89 31.60 -13.98
N SER A 619 -2.10 32.77 -14.60
CA SER A 619 -2.08 34.09 -13.98
C SER A 619 -2.64 34.17 -12.56
N THR A 620 -3.73 33.44 -12.30
CA THR A 620 -4.46 33.57 -11.04
C THR A 620 -3.66 33.06 -9.84
N LYS A 621 -2.73 32.10 -10.03
CA LYS A 621 -1.64 31.80 -9.07
C LYS A 621 -0.44 32.72 -9.30
N ALA A 622 0.36 32.95 -8.28
CA ALA A 622 1.63 33.70 -8.28
C ALA A 622 2.04 33.97 -6.82
N ASP A 623 3.30 34.34 -6.67
CA ASP A 623 4.01 34.74 -5.46
C ASP A 623 3.09 35.52 -4.50
N ASN A 624 2.94 35.00 -3.28
CA ASN A 624 2.22 35.56 -2.14
C ASN A 624 0.71 35.74 -2.41
N LYS A 625 0.03 34.65 -2.75
CA LYS A 625 -1.43 34.59 -2.91
C LYS A 625 -2.04 33.35 -2.29
N THR A 626 -3.25 33.51 -1.76
CA THR A 626 -4.19 32.40 -1.59
C THR A 626 -5.28 32.45 -2.67
N TRP A 627 -5.67 31.29 -3.22
CA TRP A 627 -6.75 31.10 -4.18
C TRP A 627 -7.62 29.90 -3.82
N GLN A 628 -8.91 29.94 -4.15
CA GLN A 628 -9.80 28.79 -4.03
C GLN A 628 -9.90 28.03 -5.36
N LYS A 629 -9.96 26.69 -5.31
CA LYS A 629 -10.04 25.83 -6.50
C LYS A 629 -11.06 24.70 -6.27
N GLY A 630 -12.23 24.80 -6.91
CA GLY A 630 -13.35 23.89 -6.71
C GLY A 630 -14.34 24.41 -5.67
N SER A 631 -14.72 23.57 -4.70
CA SER A 631 -15.71 23.86 -3.65
C SER A 631 -15.13 23.89 -2.23
N TYR A 632 -14.04 23.16 -2.00
CA TYR A 632 -13.32 23.02 -0.73
C TYR A 632 -11.80 22.90 -0.92
N GLY A 633 -11.32 23.17 -2.14
CA GLY A 633 -9.90 23.23 -2.45
C GLY A 633 -9.37 24.64 -2.27
N ILE A 634 -8.17 24.74 -1.71
CA ILE A 634 -7.46 26.00 -1.51
C ILE A 634 -5.97 25.79 -1.77
N GLY A 635 -5.42 26.67 -2.59
CA GLY A 635 -3.98 26.79 -2.78
C GLY A 635 -3.48 28.08 -2.17
N ARG A 636 -2.35 28.03 -1.48
CA ARG A 636 -1.63 29.15 -0.92
C ARG A 636 -0.19 29.07 -1.38
N ASP A 637 0.22 30.11 -2.06
CA ASP A 637 1.60 30.54 -2.18
C ASP A 637 1.81 31.62 -1.11
N ILE A 638 2.76 31.40 -0.20
CA ILE A 638 3.14 32.38 0.80
C ILE A 638 4.65 32.33 1.03
N ASP A 639 5.41 33.13 0.27
CA ASP A 639 6.76 33.43 0.71
C ASP A 639 6.73 34.15 2.06
N LEU A 640 7.15 33.41 3.09
CA LEU A 640 7.33 33.93 4.44
C LEU A 640 8.48 34.97 4.50
N ASN A 641 9.13 35.27 3.35
CA ASN A 641 10.12 36.32 3.12
C ASN A 641 9.66 37.47 2.16
N ALA A 642 8.57 37.29 1.38
CA ALA A 642 7.79 38.22 0.51
C ALA A 642 8.43 38.79 -0.81
N ALA A 643 7.75 39.14 -1.95
CA ALA A 643 6.30 39.32 -2.28
C ALA A 643 5.91 39.59 -3.80
N LEU A 644 4.68 39.17 -4.28
CA LEU A 644 3.68 39.86 -5.19
C LEU A 644 3.45 39.59 -6.76
N THR A 645 2.60 38.60 -7.15
CA THR A 645 1.39 38.68 -8.12
C THR A 645 1.47 39.07 -9.67
N VAL A 646 0.49 39.05 -10.66
CA VAL A 646 -1.03 38.96 -10.86
C VAL A 646 -1.54 38.50 -12.32
N ALA A 647 -2.50 37.52 -12.45
CA ALA A 647 -3.67 37.22 -13.38
C ALA A 647 -3.62 37.25 -14.97
N ALA A 648 -4.40 36.49 -15.83
CA ALA A 648 -5.50 35.47 -15.74
C ALA A 648 -5.88 34.70 -17.10
N GLU A 649 -6.61 33.54 -17.03
CA GLU A 649 -7.74 32.95 -17.87
C GLU A 649 -7.77 32.87 -19.45
N GLU A 650 -8.55 32.04 -20.21
CA GLU A 650 -9.13 30.63 -20.18
C GLU A 650 -9.89 30.27 -21.54
N ALA A 651 -10.32 29.01 -21.83
CA ALA A 651 -11.58 28.55 -22.55
C ALA A 651 -11.61 27.46 -23.73
N THR A 652 -12.15 26.25 -23.44
CA THR A 652 -13.21 25.38 -24.12
C THR A 652 -13.25 24.86 -25.61
N GLY A 653 -13.63 23.56 -25.83
CA GLY A 653 -14.51 23.05 -26.95
C GLY A 653 -14.37 21.58 -27.50
N GLU A 654 -15.47 20.79 -27.67
CA GLU A 654 -15.53 19.40 -28.27
C GLU A 654 -16.91 19.00 -28.93
N ASP A 655 -17.01 17.84 -29.66
CA ASP A 655 -18.20 17.39 -30.49
C ASP A 655 -18.38 15.80 -30.61
N PRO A 656 -19.30 15.13 -31.40
CA PRO A 656 -20.07 13.94 -30.92
C PRO A 656 -20.24 12.64 -31.82
N LEU A 657 -21.03 11.65 -31.32
CA LEU A 657 -21.33 10.28 -31.86
C LEU A 657 -22.85 9.88 -31.64
N VAL A 658 -23.55 8.78 -32.07
CA VAL A 658 -23.43 7.57 -32.99
C VAL A 658 -24.85 6.94 -33.25
N ALA A 659 -25.01 5.84 -34.04
CA ALA A 659 -26.28 5.18 -34.50
C ALA A 659 -26.78 3.91 -33.71
N ALA A 660 -27.78 3.14 -34.22
CA ALA A 660 -28.86 2.57 -33.37
C ALA A 660 -29.47 1.14 -33.65
N ASP A 661 -28.83 0.20 -34.36
CA ASP A 661 -29.48 -1.05 -34.87
C ASP A 661 -28.90 -2.42 -34.42
N ALA A 662 -28.48 -2.57 -33.16
CA ALA A 662 -27.72 -3.73 -32.65
C ALA A 662 -28.52 -4.91 -32.00
N PRO A 663 -27.94 -6.12 -31.84
CA PRO A 663 -28.55 -7.31 -31.21
C PRO A 663 -28.80 -7.21 -29.68
N ILE A 664 -29.77 -7.96 -29.13
CA ILE A 664 -30.26 -7.73 -27.75
C ILE A 664 -29.24 -7.99 -26.62
N ALA A 665 -28.37 -9.01 -26.75
CA ALA A 665 -27.33 -9.26 -25.76
C ALA A 665 -26.24 -8.17 -25.78
N GLU A 666 -25.91 -7.66 -26.98
CA GLU A 666 -25.00 -6.54 -27.18
C GLU A 666 -25.63 -5.21 -26.72
N VAL A 667 -26.94 -5.04 -26.88
CA VAL A 667 -27.71 -3.91 -26.34
C VAL A 667 -27.75 -3.94 -24.81
N PHE A 668 -27.87 -5.10 -24.16
CA PHE A 668 -27.76 -5.21 -22.70
C PHE A 668 -26.32 -4.90 -22.23
N ALA A 669 -25.30 -5.40 -22.93
CA ALA A 669 -23.90 -5.06 -22.64
C ALA A 669 -23.65 -3.54 -22.77
N ALA A 670 -24.10 -2.93 -23.87
CA ALA A 670 -23.95 -1.49 -24.12
C ALA A 670 -24.80 -0.60 -23.20
N ALA A 671 -25.94 -1.08 -22.71
CA ALA A 671 -26.71 -0.40 -21.66
C ALA A 671 -25.99 -0.40 -20.30
N SER A 672 -25.09 -1.36 -20.08
CA SER A 672 -24.25 -1.53 -18.89
C SER A 672 -22.80 -1.04 -19.08
N GLU A 673 -22.47 -0.35 -20.18
CA GLU A 673 -21.17 0.31 -20.35
C GLU A 673 -20.97 1.50 -19.37
N TRP A 674 -19.70 1.84 -19.10
CA TRP A 674 -19.36 2.96 -18.22
C TRP A 674 -19.62 4.30 -18.93
N GLU A 675 -20.57 5.07 -18.39
CA GLU A 675 -21.10 6.30 -18.99
C GLU A 675 -20.15 7.50 -18.80
N VAL A 676 -19.01 7.50 -19.49
CA VAL A 676 -17.98 8.57 -19.47
C VAL A 676 -17.51 8.94 -20.89
N GLY A 677 -17.01 10.16 -21.05
CA GLY A 677 -16.44 10.65 -22.32
C GLY A 677 -17.38 10.51 -23.53
N SER A 678 -16.82 10.06 -24.66
CA SER A 678 -17.55 9.91 -25.93
C SER A 678 -18.66 8.84 -25.90
N ALA A 679 -18.67 7.92 -24.93
CA ALA A 679 -19.67 6.87 -24.81
C ALA A 679 -21.06 7.36 -24.34
N VAL A 680 -21.17 8.56 -23.76
CA VAL A 680 -22.39 9.04 -23.08
C VAL A 680 -23.66 9.04 -23.96
N LYS A 681 -23.54 9.27 -25.28
CA LYS A 681 -24.68 9.16 -26.22
C LYS A 681 -25.05 7.71 -26.53
N ARG A 682 -24.06 6.85 -26.79
CA ARG A 682 -24.23 5.42 -27.11
C ARG A 682 -25.00 4.67 -26.02
N VAL A 683 -24.58 4.85 -24.76
CA VAL A 683 -25.21 4.20 -23.59
C VAL A 683 -26.69 4.60 -23.42
N LYS A 684 -27.04 5.84 -23.76
CA LYS A 684 -28.42 6.36 -23.64
C LYS A 684 -29.37 5.84 -24.70
N GLU A 685 -28.90 5.65 -25.93
CA GLU A 685 -29.73 5.03 -26.98
C GLU A 685 -29.87 3.51 -26.76
N ALA A 686 -28.82 2.81 -26.35
CA ALA A 686 -28.88 1.38 -26.01
C ALA A 686 -29.96 1.08 -24.94
N ARG A 687 -30.05 1.90 -23.88
CA ARG A 687 -31.08 1.75 -22.84
C ARG A 687 -32.52 1.91 -23.37
N LYS A 688 -32.76 2.75 -24.39
CA LYS A 688 -34.09 2.87 -25.02
C LYS A 688 -34.45 1.62 -25.83
N VAL A 689 -33.50 1.07 -26.58
CA VAL A 689 -33.69 -0.17 -27.36
C VAL A 689 -33.99 -1.35 -26.43
N LEU A 690 -33.37 -1.38 -25.25
CA LEU A 690 -33.64 -2.38 -24.22
C LEU A 690 -35.08 -2.27 -23.66
N ALA A 691 -35.55 -1.07 -23.32
CA ALA A 691 -36.90 -0.83 -22.83
C ALA A 691 -37.99 -1.19 -23.87
N ALA A 692 -37.71 -0.95 -25.16
CA ALA A 692 -38.62 -1.28 -26.27
C ALA A 692 -38.77 -2.79 -26.55
N ARG A 693 -37.98 -3.67 -25.91
CA ARG A 693 -37.98 -5.14 -26.09
C ARG A 693 -38.26 -5.89 -24.78
N SER A 694 -39.13 -5.32 -23.95
CA SER A 694 -39.38 -5.76 -22.58
C SER A 694 -39.88 -7.21 -22.43
N GLU A 695 -40.63 -7.74 -23.40
CA GLU A 695 -41.13 -9.13 -23.38
C GLU A 695 -40.02 -10.19 -23.46
N GLU A 696 -38.90 -9.89 -24.12
CA GLU A 696 -37.72 -10.78 -24.16
C GLU A 696 -36.80 -10.59 -22.94
N ALA A 697 -36.70 -9.36 -22.42
CA ALA A 697 -35.72 -9.01 -21.39
C ALA A 697 -36.15 -9.41 -19.97
N LEU A 698 -37.45 -9.36 -19.65
CA LEU A 698 -37.95 -9.57 -18.28
C LEU A 698 -37.57 -10.93 -17.66
N PRO A 699 -37.72 -12.09 -18.34
CA PRO A 699 -37.37 -13.39 -17.76
C PRO A 699 -35.87 -13.54 -17.49
N TYR A 700 -35.03 -13.10 -18.44
CA TYR A 700 -33.57 -13.17 -18.31
C TYR A 700 -33.06 -12.38 -17.10
N ILE A 701 -33.62 -11.19 -16.86
CA ILE A 701 -33.28 -10.32 -15.73
C ILE A 701 -33.59 -10.97 -14.38
N LEU A 702 -34.78 -11.57 -14.23
CA LEU A 702 -35.23 -12.19 -12.99
C LEU A 702 -34.35 -13.37 -12.57
N ASP A 703 -34.02 -14.26 -13.51
CA ASP A 703 -33.26 -15.48 -13.24
C ASP A 703 -31.75 -15.23 -13.03
N ASN A 704 -31.17 -14.20 -13.67
CA ASN A 704 -29.70 -14.10 -13.82
C ASN A 704 -29.04 -12.83 -13.22
N LYS A 705 -29.79 -11.80 -12.82
CA LYS A 705 -29.19 -10.47 -12.54
C LYS A 705 -29.47 -9.85 -11.16
N LEU A 706 -30.47 -10.32 -10.41
CA LEU A 706 -30.85 -9.70 -9.11
C LEU A 706 -29.84 -9.88 -7.97
N ASN A 707 -28.85 -10.77 -8.12
CA ASN A 707 -27.75 -11.01 -7.18
C ASN A 707 -26.37 -10.56 -7.70
N SER A 708 -26.32 -9.78 -8.79
CA SER A 708 -25.06 -9.27 -9.32
C SER A 708 -24.37 -8.31 -8.35
N LYS A 709 -23.04 -8.42 -8.21
CA LYS A 709 -22.20 -7.43 -7.50
C LYS A 709 -21.88 -6.19 -8.37
N SER A 710 -22.30 -6.15 -9.63
CA SER A 710 -21.99 -5.06 -10.56
C SER A 710 -22.90 -3.84 -10.37
N GLY A 711 -22.28 -2.70 -10.03
CA GLY A 711 -22.98 -1.40 -10.00
C GLY A 711 -23.42 -0.88 -11.38
N LEU A 712 -23.00 -1.53 -12.47
CA LEU A 712 -23.43 -1.22 -13.84
C LEU A 712 -24.71 -1.98 -14.21
N ASP A 713 -24.79 -3.28 -13.87
CA ASP A 713 -26.04 -4.06 -14.01
C ASP A 713 -27.19 -3.36 -13.25
N TYR A 714 -26.94 -2.86 -12.03
CA TYR A 714 -27.92 -2.15 -11.21
C TYR A 714 -28.54 -0.92 -11.93
N ARG A 715 -27.75 -0.15 -12.69
CA ARG A 715 -28.25 1.01 -13.46
C ARG A 715 -29.11 0.61 -14.65
N ALA A 716 -28.82 -0.53 -15.28
CA ALA A 716 -29.68 -1.10 -16.32
C ALA A 716 -31.03 -1.56 -15.73
N LEU A 717 -31.03 -2.12 -14.52
CA LEU A 717 -32.25 -2.50 -13.79
C LEU A 717 -33.10 -1.29 -13.37
N GLU A 718 -32.49 -0.20 -12.90
CA GLU A 718 -33.20 1.06 -12.60
C GLU A 718 -33.87 1.67 -13.85
N ALA A 719 -33.17 1.66 -15.00
CA ALA A 719 -33.74 2.11 -16.27
C ALA A 719 -34.92 1.24 -16.71
N PHE A 720 -34.80 -0.09 -16.61
CA PHE A 720 -35.83 -1.04 -17.01
C PHE A 720 -37.10 -0.96 -16.14
N LEU A 721 -36.94 -0.80 -14.81
CA LEU A 721 -38.05 -0.69 -13.86
C LEU A 721 -38.93 0.55 -14.09
N LYS A 722 -38.33 1.65 -14.59
CA LYS A 722 -39.05 2.90 -14.88
C LYS A 722 -40.12 2.71 -15.96
N ASP A 723 -39.85 1.88 -16.96
CA ASP A 723 -40.66 1.75 -18.17
C ASP A 723 -41.50 0.44 -18.19
N VAL A 724 -41.29 -0.49 -17.25
CA VAL A 724 -42.01 -1.78 -17.15
C VAL A 724 -42.70 -1.95 -15.77
N PRO A 725 -43.94 -1.47 -15.57
CA PRO A 725 -44.60 -1.48 -14.27
C PRO A 725 -44.87 -2.85 -13.64
N ALA A 726 -44.94 -3.93 -14.44
CA ALA A 726 -45.17 -5.29 -13.94
C ALA A 726 -44.04 -5.77 -13.00
N PHE A 727 -42.79 -5.48 -13.36
CA PHE A 727 -41.58 -5.86 -12.61
C PHE A 727 -41.60 -5.32 -11.16
N LYS A 728 -42.29 -4.18 -10.92
CA LYS A 728 -42.46 -3.60 -9.58
C LYS A 728 -43.25 -4.51 -8.63
N ALA A 729 -44.22 -5.29 -9.14
CA ALA A 729 -45.06 -6.14 -8.29
C ALA A 729 -44.27 -7.30 -7.69
N ASP A 730 -43.44 -7.98 -8.49
CA ASP A 730 -42.67 -9.14 -8.07
C ASP A 730 -41.57 -8.78 -7.06
N LEU A 731 -40.97 -7.60 -7.19
CA LEU A 731 -39.94 -7.10 -6.26
C LEU A 731 -40.45 -6.98 -4.81
N PHE A 732 -41.74 -6.72 -4.59
CA PHE A 732 -42.31 -6.69 -3.23
C PHE A 732 -42.30 -8.07 -2.54
N GLY A 733 -42.23 -9.17 -3.30
CA GLY A 733 -42.04 -10.52 -2.74
C GLY A 733 -40.63 -10.75 -2.18
N LEU A 734 -39.64 -9.93 -2.57
CA LEU A 734 -38.22 -10.15 -2.29
C LEU A 734 -37.64 -9.24 -1.18
N VAL A 735 -38.40 -8.26 -0.67
CA VAL A 735 -37.90 -7.30 0.36
C VAL A 735 -37.65 -7.93 1.75
N GLU A 736 -38.04 -9.19 1.93
CA GLU A 736 -37.74 -10.03 3.11
C GLU A 736 -37.05 -11.35 2.75
N ASP A 737 -36.43 -11.46 1.56
CA ASP A 737 -35.66 -12.64 1.14
C ASP A 737 -34.55 -13.00 2.16
N ALA A 738 -34.20 -14.29 2.24
CA ALA A 738 -33.09 -14.78 3.05
C ALA A 738 -31.73 -14.32 2.49
N ASP A 739 -31.62 -14.15 1.18
CA ASP A 739 -30.47 -13.53 0.52
C ASP A 739 -30.46 -12.01 0.82
N SER A 740 -29.51 -11.61 1.67
CA SER A 740 -29.38 -10.22 2.10
C SER A 740 -28.96 -9.25 1.00
N LEU A 741 -28.48 -9.72 -0.16
CA LEU A 741 -28.20 -8.88 -1.32
C LEU A 741 -29.48 -8.66 -2.12
N LYS A 742 -30.22 -9.73 -2.45
CA LYS A 742 -31.52 -9.62 -3.14
C LYS A 742 -32.50 -8.72 -2.39
N ALA A 743 -32.62 -8.89 -1.06
CA ALA A 743 -33.51 -8.06 -0.25
C ALA A 743 -33.13 -6.57 -0.27
N LYS A 744 -31.83 -6.25 -0.25
CA LYS A 744 -31.34 -4.86 -0.40
C LYS A 744 -31.62 -4.31 -1.80
N THR A 745 -31.32 -5.08 -2.86
CA THR A 745 -31.55 -4.70 -4.25
C THR A 745 -33.03 -4.44 -4.52
N ALA A 746 -33.92 -5.32 -4.06
CA ALA A 746 -35.37 -5.15 -4.20
C ALA A 746 -35.88 -3.90 -3.48
N MET A 747 -35.44 -3.66 -2.23
CA MET A 747 -35.78 -2.43 -1.50
C MET A 747 -35.23 -1.16 -2.20
N SER A 748 -34.03 -1.21 -2.75
CA SER A 748 -33.41 -0.08 -3.48
C SER A 748 -34.16 0.26 -4.76
N LEU A 749 -34.51 -0.76 -5.55
CA LEU A 749 -35.30 -0.62 -6.77
C LEU A 749 -36.71 -0.05 -6.50
N ILE A 750 -37.40 -0.54 -5.47
CA ILE A 750 -38.73 0.00 -5.09
C ILE A 750 -38.62 1.45 -4.56
N ALA A 751 -37.53 1.79 -3.86
CA ALA A 751 -37.28 3.17 -3.43
C ALA A 751 -37.01 4.11 -4.62
N GLY A 752 -36.33 3.64 -5.67
CA GLY A 752 -36.08 4.42 -6.89
C GLY A 752 -37.35 4.91 -7.59
N VAL A 753 -38.47 4.20 -7.44
CA VAL A 753 -39.80 4.60 -7.97
C VAL A 753 -40.69 5.32 -6.95
N GLY A 754 -40.16 5.71 -5.78
CA GLY A 754 -40.82 6.59 -4.81
C GLY A 754 -42.06 6.03 -4.12
N ASP A 755 -42.18 4.70 -3.98
CA ASP A 755 -43.37 4.09 -3.38
C ASP A 755 -43.41 4.26 -1.85
N SER A 756 -44.42 4.95 -1.34
CA SER A 756 -44.55 5.24 0.09
C SER A 756 -44.91 4.02 0.94
N THR A 757 -45.38 2.92 0.35
CA THR A 757 -45.69 1.68 1.09
C THR A 757 -44.43 0.96 1.61
N LEU A 758 -43.26 1.23 0.99
CA LEU A 758 -41.96 0.68 1.38
C LEU A 758 -41.55 1.03 2.82
N ILE A 759 -42.17 2.04 3.44
CA ILE A 759 -41.93 2.40 4.85
C ILE A 759 -42.33 1.27 5.82
N VAL A 760 -43.24 0.38 5.44
CA VAL A 760 -43.70 -0.74 6.28
C VAL A 760 -42.60 -1.78 6.53
N PRO A 761 -41.97 -2.40 5.50
CA PRO A 761 -40.83 -3.30 5.71
C PRO A 761 -39.60 -2.58 6.27
N ILE A 762 -39.34 -1.32 5.89
CA ILE A 762 -38.23 -0.52 6.47
C ILE A 762 -38.40 -0.36 7.99
N ARG A 763 -39.62 -0.05 8.47
CA ARG A 763 -39.90 0.05 9.92
C ARG A 763 -39.61 -1.26 10.65
N LYS A 764 -39.92 -2.40 10.04
CA LYS A 764 -39.64 -3.75 10.57
C LYS A 764 -38.15 -4.07 10.62
N HIS A 765 -37.40 -3.76 9.55
CA HIS A 765 -35.94 -3.95 9.50
C HIS A 765 -35.22 -3.03 10.51
N LEU A 766 -35.59 -1.75 10.59
CA LEU A 766 -35.04 -0.81 11.58
C LEU A 766 -35.31 -1.24 13.03
N ALA A 767 -36.53 -1.68 13.35
CA ALA A 767 -36.87 -2.21 14.67
C ALA A 767 -36.06 -3.47 15.03
N ALA A 768 -35.75 -4.31 14.05
CA ALA A 768 -34.87 -5.47 14.18
C ALA A 768 -33.36 -5.12 14.14
N LYS A 769 -32.99 -3.83 14.03
CA LYS A 769 -31.62 -3.34 13.78
C LYS A 769 -30.93 -3.97 12.55
N ARG A 770 -31.71 -4.44 11.58
CA ARG A 770 -31.23 -5.01 10.31
C ARG A 770 -31.11 -3.92 9.26
N TYR A 771 -30.04 -3.98 8.47
CA TYR A 771 -29.81 -3.12 7.30
C TYR A 771 -29.92 -1.62 7.58
N THR A 772 -29.59 -1.18 8.81
CA THR A 772 -29.92 0.15 9.34
C THR A 772 -29.45 1.30 8.44
N THR A 773 -28.21 1.28 7.96
CA THR A 773 -27.65 2.30 7.05
C THR A 773 -28.38 2.36 5.70
N ALA A 774 -28.70 1.21 5.11
CA ALA A 774 -29.50 1.14 3.89
C ALA A 774 -30.92 1.66 4.14
N CYS A 775 -31.59 1.20 5.20
CA CYS A 775 -32.93 1.65 5.59
C CYS A 775 -33.01 3.16 5.76
N ILE A 776 -32.05 3.79 6.45
CA ILE A 776 -31.98 5.25 6.59
C ILE A 776 -31.81 5.91 5.22
N SER A 777 -30.92 5.42 4.35
CA SER A 777 -30.75 6.00 3.01
C SER A 777 -31.99 5.86 2.12
N LEU A 778 -32.80 4.80 2.30
CA LEU A 778 -34.03 4.57 1.52
C LEU A 778 -35.19 5.47 1.96
N LEU A 779 -35.20 5.93 3.22
CA LEU A 779 -36.18 6.93 3.70
C LEU A 779 -36.09 8.25 2.93
N GLY A 780 -34.92 8.59 2.38
CA GLY A 780 -34.73 9.78 1.52
C GLY A 780 -35.61 9.77 0.25
N SER A 781 -35.92 8.58 -0.28
CA SER A 781 -36.78 8.41 -1.46
C SER A 781 -38.28 8.33 -1.13
N ILE A 782 -38.65 8.05 0.12
CA ILE A 782 -40.05 7.81 0.55
C ILE A 782 -40.79 9.13 0.86
N LYS A 783 -40.05 10.23 1.10
CA LYS A 783 -40.56 11.61 1.17
C LYS A 783 -41.78 11.85 2.08
N SER A 784 -41.87 11.12 3.19
CA SER A 784 -42.97 11.24 4.17
C SER A 784 -42.52 11.90 5.48
N THR A 785 -43.45 12.53 6.20
CA THR A 785 -43.19 13.08 7.56
C THR A 785 -42.73 12.00 8.56
N GLU A 786 -43.16 10.73 8.41
CA GLU A 786 -42.58 9.64 9.21
C GLU A 786 -41.11 9.40 8.86
N SER A 787 -40.75 9.47 7.56
CA SER A 787 -39.36 9.39 7.11
C SER A 787 -38.52 10.51 7.72
N ILE A 788 -38.99 11.76 7.63
CA ILE A 788 -38.31 12.93 8.19
C ILE A 788 -38.11 12.74 9.70
N ARG A 789 -39.16 12.37 10.45
CA ARG A 789 -39.07 12.12 11.90
C ARG A 789 -38.04 11.05 12.27
N VAL A 790 -37.96 9.96 11.50
CA VAL A 790 -36.97 8.89 11.74
C VAL A 790 -35.55 9.39 11.40
N LEU A 791 -35.36 10.07 10.27
CA LEU A 791 -34.09 10.66 9.87
C LEU A 791 -33.57 11.67 10.92
N SER A 792 -34.44 12.57 11.40
CA SER A 792 -34.11 13.53 12.46
C SER A 792 -33.65 12.88 13.77
N SER A 793 -34.08 11.64 14.06
CA SER A 793 -33.61 10.92 15.26
C SER A 793 -32.13 10.49 15.18
N TYR A 794 -31.55 10.46 13.97
CA TYR A 794 -30.12 10.20 13.75
C TYR A 794 -29.27 11.48 13.68
N ALA A 795 -29.86 12.67 13.76
CA ALA A 795 -29.15 13.95 13.65
C ALA A 795 -28.01 14.10 14.67
N ASN A 796 -28.18 13.57 15.89
CA ASN A 796 -27.18 13.62 16.96
C ASN A 796 -26.59 12.23 17.27
N HIS A 797 -26.51 11.34 16.27
CA HIS A 797 -26.01 9.98 16.47
C HIS A 797 -24.48 9.96 16.64
N PRO A 798 -23.91 9.19 17.60
CA PRO A 798 -22.47 9.27 17.92
C PRO A 798 -21.55 8.89 16.75
N SER A 799 -21.91 7.90 15.93
CA SER A 799 -21.17 7.58 14.69
C SER A 799 -21.58 8.51 13.54
N GLU A 800 -20.59 9.23 13.00
CA GLU A 800 -20.69 10.15 11.85
C GLU A 800 -21.40 9.52 10.65
N ARG A 801 -21.06 8.27 10.31
CA ARG A 801 -21.67 7.50 9.20
C ARG A 801 -23.20 7.58 9.19
N TYR A 802 -23.83 7.53 10.36
CA TYR A 802 -25.29 7.64 10.49
C TYR A 802 -25.82 9.08 10.37
N ARG A 803 -25.08 10.06 10.91
CA ARG A 803 -25.43 11.49 10.79
C ARG A 803 -25.38 11.93 9.33
N TYR A 804 -24.31 11.61 8.61
CA TYR A 804 -24.18 11.90 7.18
C TYR A 804 -25.29 11.24 6.33
N ILE A 805 -25.54 9.93 6.50
CA ILE A 805 -26.60 9.26 5.71
C ILE A 805 -27.97 9.87 6.02
N ALA A 806 -28.24 10.26 7.27
CA ALA A 806 -29.47 10.95 7.64
C ALA A 806 -29.57 12.34 7.01
N ALA A 807 -28.52 13.16 7.11
CA ALA A 807 -28.43 14.50 6.51
C ALA A 807 -28.63 14.45 4.98
N ARG A 808 -27.97 13.51 4.30
CA ARG A 808 -28.12 13.29 2.85
C ARG A 808 -29.56 12.93 2.48
N SER A 809 -30.18 12.08 3.27
CA SER A 809 -31.57 11.63 3.06
C SER A 809 -32.57 12.77 3.29
N LEU A 810 -32.33 13.64 4.28
CA LEU A 810 -33.13 14.86 4.49
C LEU A 810 -33.00 15.83 3.30
N LEU A 811 -31.78 16.04 2.78
CA LEU A 811 -31.55 16.85 1.58
C LEU A 811 -32.27 16.26 0.35
N GLN A 812 -32.26 14.93 0.19
CA GLN A 812 -32.94 14.22 -0.90
C GLN A 812 -34.47 14.36 -0.84
N ILE A 813 -35.07 14.40 0.36
CA ILE A 813 -36.51 14.67 0.52
C ILE A 813 -36.82 16.08 0.03
N GLY A 814 -36.07 17.08 0.50
CA GLY A 814 -36.11 18.46 0.00
C GLY A 814 -37.36 19.28 0.38
N SER A 815 -38.26 18.75 1.22
CA SER A 815 -39.40 19.50 1.75
C SER A 815 -38.95 20.53 2.79
N GLU A 816 -39.78 21.54 3.07
CA GLU A 816 -39.45 22.56 4.09
C GLU A 816 -39.22 21.94 5.47
N GLU A 817 -39.99 20.92 5.83
CA GLU A 817 -39.82 20.14 7.06
C GLU A 817 -38.45 19.41 7.09
N ALA A 818 -38.06 18.78 5.97
CA ALA A 818 -36.78 18.06 5.87
C ALA A 818 -35.56 19.00 5.84
N ILE A 819 -35.67 20.15 5.15
CA ILE A 819 -34.63 21.17 5.13
C ILE A 819 -34.52 21.89 6.48
N SER A 820 -35.63 22.08 7.20
CA SER A 820 -35.61 22.58 8.59
C SER A 820 -34.89 21.60 9.52
N ALA A 821 -35.18 20.30 9.41
CA ALA A 821 -34.49 19.24 10.16
C ALA A 821 -32.98 19.16 9.81
N LEU A 822 -32.62 19.25 8.52
CA LEU A 822 -31.21 19.29 8.11
C LEU A 822 -30.48 20.50 8.70
N LYS A 823 -31.15 21.66 8.77
CA LYS A 823 -30.58 22.89 9.36
C LYS A 823 -30.36 22.82 10.87
N THR A 824 -30.93 21.87 11.61
CA THR A 824 -30.57 21.66 13.02
C THR A 824 -29.21 20.99 13.20
N MET A 825 -28.64 20.41 12.13
CA MET A 825 -27.32 19.77 12.13
C MET A 825 -26.18 20.77 11.80
N ASN A 826 -26.45 22.08 11.80
CA ASN A 826 -25.48 23.11 11.40
C ASN A 826 -24.28 23.27 12.35
N GLN A 827 -24.27 22.60 13.50
CA GLN A 827 -23.14 22.53 14.45
C GLN A 827 -22.49 21.14 14.48
N ASP A 828 -22.76 20.25 13.52
CA ASP A 828 -22.08 18.97 13.40
C ASP A 828 -20.61 19.19 13.00
N GLU A 829 -19.69 18.52 13.70
CA GLU A 829 -18.24 18.57 13.47
C GLU A 829 -17.84 17.88 12.15
N SER A 830 -18.72 17.02 11.61
CA SER A 830 -18.50 16.29 10.35
C SER A 830 -18.45 17.21 9.14
N PHE A 831 -17.32 17.23 8.43
CA PHE A 831 -17.18 17.84 7.11
C PHE A 831 -18.24 17.32 6.12
N LEU A 832 -18.57 16.02 6.16
CA LEU A 832 -19.57 15.40 5.27
C LEU A 832 -20.98 15.96 5.50
N VAL A 833 -21.34 16.23 6.77
CA VAL A 833 -22.62 16.88 7.12
C VAL A 833 -22.58 18.36 6.79
N GLN A 834 -21.49 19.06 7.10
CA GLN A 834 -21.34 20.49 6.79
C GLN A 834 -21.36 20.76 5.27
N ALA A 835 -20.77 19.89 4.45
CA ALA A 835 -20.82 19.97 2.99
C ALA A 835 -22.25 19.93 2.45
N LEU A 836 -23.10 19.03 2.97
CA LEU A 836 -24.52 18.96 2.61
C LEU A 836 -25.28 20.23 2.99
N ILE A 837 -25.02 20.80 4.18
CA ILE A 837 -25.72 21.98 4.70
C ILE A 837 -25.35 23.24 3.90
N ARG A 838 -24.08 23.39 3.53
CA ARG A 838 -23.59 24.48 2.68
C ARG A 838 -24.19 24.45 1.26
N ASN A 839 -24.62 23.28 0.79
CA ASN A 839 -25.17 23.07 -0.56
C ASN A 839 -26.68 22.80 -0.58
N ILE A 840 -27.41 23.26 0.44
CA ILE A 840 -28.88 23.32 0.40
C ILE A 840 -29.27 24.28 -0.75
N PRO A 841 -30.04 23.84 -1.77
CA PRO A 841 -30.39 24.69 -2.89
C PRO A 841 -31.13 25.96 -2.45
N GLU A 842 -30.69 27.11 -2.93
CA GLU A 842 -31.40 28.36 -2.72
C GLU A 842 -32.79 28.31 -3.35
N LYS A 843 -33.80 28.80 -2.61
CA LYS A 843 -35.12 29.04 -3.20
C LYS A 843 -35.00 30.18 -4.21
N LYS A 844 -35.17 29.88 -5.50
CA LYS A 844 -35.48 30.92 -6.48
C LYS A 844 -36.77 31.64 -6.05
N PRO A 845 -36.79 32.98 -6.06
CA PRO A 845 -37.93 33.79 -5.61
C PRO A 845 -39.12 33.71 -6.56
#